data_AF-A0A9W8MXR7-F1
#
_entry.id   AF-A0A9W8MXR7-F1
#
_cell.length_a   1.000
_cell.length_b   1.000
_cell.length_c   1.000
_cell.angle_alpha   90.00
_cell.angle_beta   90.00
_cell.angle_gamma   90.00
#
_symmetry.space_group_name_H-M   'P 1'
#
loop_
_entity.id
_entity.type
_entity.pdbx_description
1 polymer ?
#
loop_
_entity_poly.entity_id
_entity_poly.type
_entity_poly.pdbx_seq_one_letter_code
_entity_poly.pdbx_strand_id
1 'polypeptide(L)'
;MLLSTCRIALLALFCFATLAQGFSRSTSNTPIRRRRDWSYFTNGTVVPVEDPSELQKRDGTKYVFMHHIVGNTYDYTIADWKDDLSRIQAKGVDAVALNIGRSEWQKAQVQLAYDAAAFLGSGIKLFYSFDFTEMDCTISDFVSRVNKYKNHPSQFKVNGKPMISSYSGDCLGNSGWASLKAQTGGYLMPFIWGLEGKFNQWSSLDSWYCWGCAWPQGNHANTASDDQYYINQLGSRYATTISGWMYTHFSYKNFYQRGDDWLIVSRWEQLMSMRNTLTFVEMVTWNDWGESDYFGPVKGAQPDGTTWASNFPHIAWYDLSEYYITAFKTGSYPSITKDVIYFWARPHPAGATASGDSLGKPTGWDWTEDSMWAVVFATSSGTVTLSCGSSSNTFSVNAGVTKLKIPLSQGKMAVQMKRNGQTSINYSPSGYTYTLTPVLYNYNAWVGAATATGGNTPPTSSSTTSSSSTSASSTTTSTSTTTTASPTPTRGFQYVGCYKDDSSRVISNGPFTDSAQTVAKCLTRCAGYAYAGVEYGVECFCGASLRSNAEIASEGECSMACAGKSDEKCGNGHRINVYKAVTTTSTSSTTTISTSTTPSASATATSWSSYGCVAEGTSGSRRALTGASYSQPNMTPQVCQSLCSGYQYAGIEYSRECYCGNSLTNNGATGAVIASSNCQSTCAGDASQKCGGSWTMNVYSKSTSTPPSTPSWTSAGCYIDASTLMLRGYATSQAGLTTETCINICSTAGFTMAATEYGRECYCGSQLLKEGGAGVPVAASQCNMPCEVNYNVTIDDFDSVLTYADQSVWTTPDPSSPGFNSNASPYMRGTYHETETEGAEVSLNFTGPAIYIYGGIGPSYGAYEVEIDSKDKLRGIAYRQGGGDRPSLLFGTDDLTYTNHNIILRNLGAEGLGGGGKFMLDFLLATVQLAPAGATVTNKTYEETDPAITFKGEWGHNTGPQFSGGGTTYTNEDQASFELSFRGSAVYVLGDKKNDHRIYSVVFDGKPAEFYNGTSGCGGAFGLTCEQQYPTIKYLASNLDDSEHKLTLTNFAGVNNSFFDLDSIVVAIPSQYAPRQLSTSDSPFVTPSDTGNVNGTITTSNTATGTSAGGSAPTSAAGYGATPPSKWASMIAVMIDMCLSGGFLPAENGLVALFGNDAAEQ
;
A
#
# COMPACT_ATOMS: atom_id res chain seq x y z
N MET A 1 -22.12 -20.12 -74.44
CA MET A 1 -22.89 -18.91 -74.06
C MET A 1 -22.28 -18.39 -72.76
N LEU A 2 -22.13 -17.10 -72.51
CA LEU A 2 -22.00 -15.94 -73.38
C LEU A 2 -21.63 -14.78 -72.46
N LEU A 3 -20.64 -13.96 -72.82
CA LEU A 3 -20.46 -12.67 -72.16
C LEU A 3 -21.57 -11.76 -72.69
N SER A 4 -22.47 -11.30 -71.80
CA SER A 4 -23.62 -10.47 -72.16
C SER A 4 -24.64 -11.17 -73.09
N THR A 5 -25.52 -10.33 -73.67
CA THR A 5 -26.44 -10.54 -74.79
C THR A 5 -26.05 -11.62 -75.83
N CYS A 6 -27.08 -12.29 -76.36
CA CYS A 6 -27.07 -13.07 -77.60
C CYS A 6 -26.14 -12.45 -78.67
N ARG A 7 -25.03 -13.07 -79.10
CA ARG A 7 -24.94 -14.33 -79.88
C ARG A 7 -23.54 -14.98 -79.78
N ILE A 8 -23.49 -16.32 -79.76
CA ILE A 8 -22.40 -17.21 -80.27
C ILE A 8 -21.00 -16.97 -79.64
N ALA A 9 -20.39 -17.86 -78.86
CA ALA A 9 -20.59 -19.31 -78.64
C ALA A 9 -20.11 -19.71 -77.21
N LEU A 10 -19.48 -20.84 -76.85
CA LEU A 10 -19.51 -22.21 -77.40
C LEU A 10 -19.78 -23.25 -76.25
N LEU A 11 -18.78 -24.06 -75.88
CA LEU A 11 -18.79 -25.34 -75.12
C LEU A 11 -17.62 -25.35 -74.08
N ALA A 12 -17.39 -26.28 -73.14
CA ALA A 12 -18.03 -27.52 -72.62
C ALA A 12 -17.16 -28.07 -71.43
N LEU A 13 -17.53 -29.03 -70.57
CA LEU A 13 -18.79 -29.61 -70.08
C LEU A 13 -18.48 -30.31 -68.71
N PHE A 14 -19.36 -30.18 -67.70
CA PHE A 14 -19.96 -31.28 -66.88
C PHE A 14 -19.05 -32.23 -66.02
N CYS A 15 -19.48 -32.98 -64.99
CA CYS A 15 -20.67 -33.10 -64.09
C CYS A 15 -20.31 -34.16 -62.97
N PHE A 16 -21.07 -34.53 -61.93
CA PHE A 16 -22.39 -34.16 -61.35
C PHE A 16 -22.45 -34.57 -59.84
N ALA A 17 -23.17 -33.84 -58.96
CA ALA A 17 -24.51 -34.21 -58.37
C ALA A 17 -24.43 -34.92 -56.99
N THR A 18 -25.42 -34.96 -56.07
CA THR A 18 -26.73 -34.30 -55.72
C THR A 18 -27.12 -34.89 -54.33
N LEU A 19 -27.97 -34.39 -53.41
CA LEU A 19 -28.87 -33.23 -53.17
C LEU A 19 -29.04 -33.14 -51.60
N ALA A 20 -29.88 -32.36 -50.90
CA ALA A 20 -31.09 -31.62 -51.26
C ALA A 20 -31.17 -30.17 -50.69
N GLN A 21 -32.17 -29.86 -49.85
CA GLN A 21 -32.71 -28.51 -49.56
C GLN A 21 -33.36 -28.48 -48.15
N GLY A 22 -33.64 -27.33 -47.52
CA GLY A 22 -33.36 -25.94 -47.92
C GLY A 22 -34.09 -24.90 -47.05
N PHE A 23 -34.32 -23.71 -47.63
CA PHE A 23 -35.12 -22.55 -47.13
C PHE A 23 -34.58 -21.58 -46.04
N SER A 24 -34.66 -20.28 -46.40
CA SER A 24 -35.14 -19.15 -45.58
C SER A 24 -34.21 -18.27 -44.71
N ARG A 25 -33.70 -17.20 -45.35
CA ARG A 25 -33.80 -15.76 -44.94
C ARG A 25 -33.20 -15.20 -43.61
N SER A 26 -32.40 -14.13 -43.81
CA SER A 26 -32.53 -12.79 -43.18
C SER A 26 -31.79 -12.45 -41.86
N THR A 27 -31.00 -11.34 -41.91
CA THR A 27 -30.78 -10.29 -40.86
C THR A 27 -30.23 -10.68 -39.46
N SER A 28 -29.60 -9.81 -38.65
CA SER A 28 -28.82 -8.57 -38.84
C SER A 28 -28.29 -8.09 -37.46
N ASN A 29 -27.23 -7.26 -37.46
CA ASN A 29 -26.83 -6.32 -36.38
C ASN A 29 -26.38 -6.85 -34.99
N THR A 30 -25.17 -6.43 -34.62
CA THR A 30 -24.61 -6.32 -33.25
C THR A 30 -25.32 -5.21 -32.43
N PRO A 31 -25.18 -5.16 -31.09
CA PRO A 31 -24.05 -4.43 -30.47
C PRO A 31 -23.51 -5.03 -29.14
N ILE A 32 -22.61 -4.30 -28.47
CA ILE A 32 -21.74 -4.74 -27.35
C ILE A 32 -21.74 -3.70 -26.20
N ARG A 33 -21.63 -4.15 -24.94
CA ARG A 33 -20.79 -3.57 -23.86
C ARG A 33 -20.51 -4.66 -22.80
N ARG A 34 -19.39 -4.60 -22.06
CA ARG A 34 -18.87 -5.70 -21.21
C ARG A 34 -18.47 -5.25 -19.80
N ARG A 35 -18.38 -6.20 -18.85
CA ARG A 35 -17.55 -6.08 -17.65
C ARG A 35 -16.13 -6.59 -17.93
N ARG A 36 -15.15 -6.22 -17.10
CA ARG A 36 -13.76 -6.68 -17.17
C ARG A 36 -13.59 -8.04 -16.48
N ASP A 37 -12.56 -8.76 -16.92
CA ASP A 37 -12.23 -10.13 -16.55
C ASP A 37 -10.71 -10.28 -16.66
N TRP A 38 -10.05 -10.82 -15.62
CA TRP A 38 -8.59 -10.90 -15.51
C TRP A 38 -7.99 -12.23 -16.03
N SER A 39 -8.81 -13.16 -16.52
CA SER A 39 -8.44 -14.55 -16.86
C SER A 39 -7.54 -14.79 -18.11
N TYR A 40 -6.77 -13.80 -18.58
CA TYR A 40 -6.31 -13.77 -20.00
C TYR A 40 -4.81 -13.56 -20.29
N PHE A 41 -3.90 -13.94 -19.38
CA PHE A 41 -2.43 -13.86 -19.59
C PHE A 41 -1.68 -15.20 -19.59
N THR A 42 -2.25 -16.17 -20.30
CA THR A 42 -1.62 -17.48 -20.58
C THR A 42 -1.58 -17.77 -22.09
N ASN A 43 -1.00 -16.86 -22.88
CA ASN A 43 -0.35 -17.29 -24.12
C ASN A 43 0.79 -16.35 -24.53
N GLY A 44 1.92 -16.94 -24.94
CA GLY A 44 3.09 -16.22 -25.42
C GLY A 44 2.83 -15.63 -26.80
N THR A 45 2.45 -14.36 -26.87
CA THR A 45 2.62 -13.59 -28.11
C THR A 45 4.08 -13.18 -28.20
N VAL A 46 4.81 -13.75 -29.17
CA VAL A 46 6.07 -13.16 -29.62
C VAL A 46 5.76 -11.73 -30.04
N VAL A 47 6.27 -10.75 -29.28
CA VAL A 47 6.22 -9.35 -29.70
C VAL A 47 6.94 -9.30 -31.06
N PRO A 48 6.31 -8.79 -32.14
CA PRO A 48 7.00 -8.61 -33.39
C PRO A 48 8.25 -7.78 -33.11
N VAL A 49 9.42 -8.25 -33.57
CA VAL A 49 10.70 -7.52 -33.37
C VAL A 49 10.48 -6.10 -33.88
N GLU A 50 10.45 -5.12 -32.96
CA GLU A 50 10.11 -3.75 -33.32
C GLU A 50 11.14 -3.25 -34.34
N ASP A 51 10.67 -2.72 -35.46
CA ASP A 51 11.56 -2.11 -36.45
C ASP A 51 12.28 -0.93 -35.76
N PRO A 52 13.62 -0.95 -35.65
CA PRO A 52 14.36 0.16 -35.05
C PRO A 52 14.09 1.49 -35.77
N SER A 53 13.65 1.47 -37.04
CA SER A 53 13.22 2.66 -37.77
C SER A 53 11.92 3.29 -37.24
N GLU A 54 11.04 2.56 -36.56
CA GLU A 54 9.84 3.13 -35.92
C GLU A 54 10.20 3.85 -34.61
N LEU A 55 11.16 3.30 -33.84
CA LEU A 55 11.70 3.95 -32.64
C LEU A 55 12.51 5.21 -33.01
N GLN A 56 13.32 5.15 -34.07
CA GLN A 56 14.09 6.29 -34.58
C GLN A 56 13.24 7.42 -35.20
N LYS A 57 11.93 7.21 -35.47
CA LYS A 57 11.03 8.28 -35.93
C LYS A 57 10.61 9.27 -34.84
N ARG A 58 11.07 9.09 -33.59
CA ARG A 58 10.94 10.09 -32.52
C ARG A 58 12.26 10.82 -32.37
N ASP A 59 12.34 12.00 -32.98
CA ASP A 59 13.54 12.86 -33.12
C ASP A 59 14.15 13.42 -31.81
N GLY A 60 13.75 12.90 -30.65
CA GLY A 60 14.10 13.40 -29.33
C GLY A 60 13.08 14.37 -28.73
N THR A 61 12.12 14.87 -29.51
CA THR A 61 11.07 15.79 -29.03
C THR A 61 10.19 15.13 -27.97
N LYS A 62 9.97 15.86 -26.88
CA LYS A 62 9.02 15.51 -25.81
C LYS A 62 7.84 16.49 -25.88
N TYR A 63 6.63 15.98 -25.77
CA TYR A 63 5.41 16.76 -25.91
C TYR A 63 4.65 16.83 -24.58
N VAL A 64 4.08 17.99 -24.29
CA VAL A 64 3.12 18.19 -23.20
C VAL A 64 1.77 18.57 -23.78
N PHE A 65 0.73 17.88 -23.35
CA PHE A 65 -0.66 18.14 -23.72
C PHE A 65 -1.45 18.70 -22.54
N MET A 66 -2.58 19.34 -22.82
CA MET A 66 -3.55 19.81 -21.82
C MET A 66 -4.93 19.23 -22.14
N HIS A 67 -5.58 18.60 -21.17
CA HIS A 67 -6.92 18.05 -21.33
C HIS A 67 -7.98 19.15 -21.16
N HIS A 68 -9.01 19.21 -22.01
CA HIS A 68 -10.03 20.26 -21.99
C HIS A 68 -11.42 19.68 -22.18
N ILE A 69 -12.28 19.85 -21.17
CA ILE A 69 -13.65 19.33 -21.11
C ILE A 69 -14.56 20.23 -21.94
N VAL A 70 -14.87 19.83 -23.17
CA VAL A 70 -15.82 20.54 -24.04
C VAL A 70 -17.24 20.51 -23.44
N GLY A 71 -17.54 19.54 -22.58
CA GLY A 71 -18.74 19.50 -21.73
C GLY A 71 -18.95 20.76 -20.87
N ASN A 72 -17.88 21.47 -20.52
CA ASN A 72 -17.91 22.66 -19.67
C ASN A 72 -17.82 23.98 -20.49
N THR A 73 -18.14 23.92 -21.79
CA THR A 73 -17.98 25.05 -22.75
C THR A 73 -19.27 25.48 -23.43
N TYR A 74 -20.45 25.13 -22.88
CA TYR A 74 -21.75 25.39 -23.54
C TYR A 74 -21.92 26.83 -24.02
N ASP A 75 -21.53 27.78 -23.18
CA ASP A 75 -21.64 29.23 -23.35
C ASP A 75 -20.39 29.91 -23.93
N TYR A 76 -19.32 29.15 -24.22
CA TYR A 76 -18.06 29.72 -24.73
C TYR A 76 -18.24 30.42 -26.07
N THR A 77 -17.67 31.61 -26.19
CA THR A 77 -17.49 32.31 -27.47
C THR A 77 -16.12 31.99 -28.08
N ILE A 78 -15.89 32.44 -29.32
CA ILE A 78 -14.57 32.39 -29.93
C ILE A 78 -13.53 33.26 -29.17
N ALA A 79 -13.94 34.20 -28.31
CA ALA A 79 -13.02 34.95 -27.46
C ALA A 79 -12.53 34.11 -26.27
N ASP A 80 -13.41 33.31 -25.67
CA ASP A 80 -13.10 32.44 -24.53
C ASP A 80 -12.16 31.30 -24.93
N TRP A 81 -12.39 30.70 -26.10
CA TRP A 81 -11.47 29.75 -26.72
C TRP A 81 -10.11 30.38 -27.07
N LYS A 82 -10.08 31.63 -27.54
CA LYS A 82 -8.81 32.33 -27.80
C LYS A 82 -8.04 32.60 -26.51
N ASP A 83 -8.72 33.03 -25.46
CA ASP A 83 -8.14 33.25 -24.14
C ASP A 83 -7.52 31.96 -23.58
N ASP A 84 -8.27 30.85 -23.61
CA ASP A 84 -7.78 29.53 -23.19
C ASP A 84 -6.57 29.07 -24.00
N LEU A 85 -6.70 28.97 -25.32
CA LEU A 85 -5.64 28.45 -26.18
C LEU A 85 -4.38 29.32 -26.13
N SER A 86 -4.52 30.64 -25.92
CA SER A 86 -3.37 31.53 -25.71
C SER A 86 -2.68 31.28 -24.37
N ARG A 87 -3.45 31.11 -23.27
CA ARG A 87 -2.89 30.80 -21.95
C ARG A 87 -2.20 29.44 -21.92
N ILE A 88 -2.84 28.42 -22.50
CA ILE A 88 -2.32 27.05 -22.58
C ILE A 88 -1.03 27.02 -23.41
N GLN A 89 -0.98 27.69 -24.56
CA GLN A 89 0.26 27.72 -25.34
C GLN A 89 1.38 28.52 -24.65
N ALA A 90 1.04 29.58 -23.89
CA ALA A 90 2.04 30.48 -23.29
C ALA A 90 3.05 29.79 -22.35
N LYS A 91 2.70 28.63 -21.77
CA LYS A 91 3.60 27.84 -20.90
C LYS A 91 4.27 26.65 -21.60
N GLY A 92 4.16 26.56 -22.92
CA GLY A 92 4.85 25.55 -23.73
C GLY A 92 4.09 24.26 -23.98
N VAL A 93 2.79 24.19 -23.71
CA VAL A 93 1.93 23.05 -24.12
C VAL A 93 1.83 23.00 -25.65
N ASP A 94 1.99 21.81 -26.22
CA ASP A 94 2.02 21.57 -27.67
C ASP A 94 0.62 21.41 -28.28
N ALA A 95 -0.29 20.77 -27.54
CA ALA A 95 -1.62 20.47 -28.01
C ALA A 95 -2.68 20.35 -26.90
N VAL A 96 -3.94 20.59 -27.26
CA VAL A 96 -5.09 20.40 -26.37
C VAL A 96 -5.89 19.15 -26.78
N ALA A 97 -6.15 18.27 -25.81
CA ALA A 97 -7.02 17.12 -25.95
C ALA A 97 -8.47 17.56 -25.69
N LEU A 98 -9.27 17.70 -26.75
CA LEU A 98 -10.67 18.14 -26.68
C LEU A 98 -11.57 16.97 -26.29
N ASN A 99 -11.90 16.85 -25.00
CA ASN A 99 -12.81 15.86 -24.45
C ASN A 99 -14.25 16.17 -24.86
N ILE A 100 -14.87 15.27 -25.62
CA ILE A 100 -16.20 15.47 -26.21
C ILE A 100 -17.09 14.23 -26.08
N GLY A 101 -18.34 14.46 -25.67
CA GLY A 101 -19.42 13.48 -25.64
C GLY A 101 -20.42 13.61 -26.80
N ARG A 102 -21.65 13.15 -26.55
CA ARG A 102 -22.72 12.97 -27.54
C ARG A 102 -23.25 14.24 -28.20
N SER A 103 -23.37 15.34 -27.45
CA SER A 103 -24.23 16.49 -27.79
C SER A 103 -23.78 17.29 -29.02
N GLU A 104 -24.72 17.64 -29.92
CA GLU A 104 -24.43 18.40 -31.15
C GLU A 104 -23.76 19.76 -30.87
N TRP A 105 -24.13 20.46 -29.80
CA TRP A 105 -23.52 21.74 -29.43
C TRP A 105 -22.04 21.61 -29.08
N GLN A 106 -21.57 20.47 -28.56
CA GLN A 106 -20.14 20.23 -28.32
C GLN A 106 -19.38 20.10 -29.65
N LYS A 107 -20.02 19.60 -30.71
CA LYS A 107 -19.41 19.56 -32.05
C LYS A 107 -19.24 20.97 -32.63
N ALA A 108 -20.14 21.89 -32.29
CA ALA A 108 -20.01 23.31 -32.61
C ALA A 108 -18.91 23.99 -31.78
N GLN A 109 -18.80 23.68 -30.48
CA GLN A 109 -17.70 24.19 -29.65
C GLN A 109 -16.32 23.67 -30.11
N VAL A 110 -16.20 22.42 -30.58
CA VAL A 110 -14.96 21.95 -31.23
C VAL A 110 -14.67 22.68 -32.55
N GLN A 111 -15.68 23.08 -33.32
CA GLN A 111 -15.45 23.96 -34.49
C GLN A 111 -14.89 25.32 -34.02
N LEU A 112 -15.48 25.94 -32.99
CA LEU A 112 -15.00 27.20 -32.43
C LEU A 112 -13.58 27.10 -31.86
N ALA A 113 -13.20 25.97 -31.25
CA ALA A 113 -11.84 25.71 -30.81
C ALA A 113 -10.85 25.66 -32.01
N TYR A 114 -11.19 24.94 -33.08
CA TYR A 114 -10.37 24.91 -34.31
C TYR A 114 -10.28 26.27 -35.01
N ASP A 115 -11.38 27.03 -35.06
CA ASP A 115 -11.43 28.39 -35.63
C ASP A 115 -10.62 29.39 -34.77
N ALA A 116 -10.67 29.25 -33.44
CA ALA A 116 -9.84 30.03 -32.52
C ALA A 116 -8.35 29.72 -32.71
N ALA A 117 -7.96 28.44 -32.76
CA ALA A 117 -6.58 28.02 -33.02
C ALA A 117 -6.07 28.48 -34.40
N ALA A 118 -6.94 28.49 -35.43
CA ALA A 118 -6.62 29.03 -36.75
C ALA A 118 -6.43 30.56 -36.70
N PHE A 119 -7.31 31.28 -36.03
CA PHE A 119 -7.25 32.75 -35.90
C PHE A 119 -6.02 33.22 -35.13
N LEU A 120 -5.65 32.53 -34.04
CA LEU A 120 -4.48 32.89 -33.25
C LEU A 120 -3.18 32.82 -34.07
N GLY A 121 -3.11 31.94 -35.08
CA GLY A 121 -1.92 31.73 -35.92
C GLY A 121 -0.68 31.25 -35.16
N SER A 122 -0.80 31.03 -33.85
CA SER A 122 0.29 30.90 -32.89
C SER A 122 0.98 29.53 -32.92
N GLY A 123 0.34 28.54 -33.53
CA GLY A 123 0.90 27.20 -33.75
C GLY A 123 0.31 26.10 -32.89
N ILE A 124 -0.37 26.43 -31.78
CA ILE A 124 -1.07 25.47 -30.89
C ILE A 124 -1.89 24.45 -31.68
N LYS A 125 -1.82 23.19 -31.24
CA LYS A 125 -2.54 22.09 -31.87
C LYS A 125 -3.70 21.60 -31.02
N LEU A 126 -4.61 20.87 -31.64
CA LEU A 126 -5.81 20.29 -31.06
C LEU A 126 -5.93 18.84 -31.53
N PHE A 127 -6.50 17.98 -30.71
CA PHE A 127 -6.93 16.64 -31.12
C PHE A 127 -8.18 16.21 -30.35
N TYR A 128 -8.84 15.16 -30.82
CA TYR A 128 -10.01 14.60 -30.14
C TYR A 128 -9.60 13.69 -28.99
N SER A 129 -10.18 13.92 -27.82
CA SER A 129 -10.43 12.88 -26.82
C SER A 129 -11.93 12.54 -26.87
N PHE A 130 -12.29 11.33 -27.30
CA PHE A 130 -13.70 10.90 -27.24
C PHE A 130 -14.06 10.41 -25.84
N ASP A 131 -15.12 10.94 -25.23
CA ASP A 131 -15.62 10.42 -23.96
C ASP A 131 -16.67 9.32 -24.19
N PHE A 132 -16.24 8.06 -24.03
CA PHE A 132 -17.10 6.89 -24.20
C PHE A 132 -17.95 6.55 -22.97
N THR A 133 -17.93 7.38 -21.92
CA THR A 133 -18.95 7.39 -20.88
C THR A 133 -20.11 8.31 -21.29
N GLU A 134 -19.82 9.42 -21.96
CA GLU A 134 -20.79 10.40 -22.44
C GLU A 134 -21.19 10.29 -23.93
N MET A 135 -20.82 9.20 -24.63
CA MET A 135 -21.28 8.96 -26.01
C MET A 135 -21.41 7.49 -26.44
N ASP A 136 -22.27 7.27 -27.43
CA ASP A 136 -22.49 5.97 -28.08
C ASP A 136 -21.34 5.62 -29.03
N CYS A 137 -20.96 4.34 -29.07
CA CYS A 137 -19.74 3.84 -29.70
C CYS A 137 -19.85 3.68 -31.24
N THR A 138 -20.34 4.71 -31.91
CA THR A 138 -20.67 4.72 -33.35
C THR A 138 -19.46 5.10 -34.21
N ILE A 139 -18.75 4.09 -34.71
CA ILE A 139 -17.49 4.25 -35.49
C ILE A 139 -17.62 5.29 -36.62
N SER A 140 -18.74 5.32 -37.35
CA SER A 140 -18.96 6.25 -38.46
C SER A 140 -19.02 7.72 -38.03
N ASP A 141 -19.50 8.04 -36.82
CA ASP A 141 -19.47 9.39 -36.27
C ASP A 141 -18.04 9.80 -35.90
N PHE A 142 -17.27 8.94 -35.23
CA PHE A 142 -15.85 9.23 -34.91
C PHE A 142 -14.99 9.40 -36.17
N VAL A 143 -15.18 8.51 -37.15
CA VAL A 143 -14.51 8.60 -38.46
C VAL A 143 -14.88 9.90 -39.16
N SER A 144 -16.15 10.33 -39.13
CA SER A 144 -16.60 11.61 -39.68
C SER A 144 -15.96 12.81 -38.95
N ARG A 145 -16.04 12.84 -37.62
CA ARG A 145 -15.45 13.89 -36.76
C ARG A 145 -13.95 14.04 -37.01
N VAL A 146 -13.17 12.94 -36.96
CA VAL A 146 -11.72 12.99 -37.23
C VAL A 146 -11.44 13.37 -38.68
N ASN A 147 -12.15 12.82 -39.66
CA ASN A 147 -11.93 13.15 -41.08
C ASN A 147 -12.23 14.63 -41.40
N LYS A 148 -13.11 15.30 -40.65
CA LYS A 148 -13.37 16.73 -40.78
C LYS A 148 -12.13 17.59 -40.48
N TYR A 149 -11.35 17.26 -39.45
CA TYR A 149 -10.23 18.09 -38.99
C TYR A 149 -8.84 17.51 -39.27
N LYS A 150 -8.70 16.24 -39.73
CA LYS A 150 -7.38 15.61 -39.93
C LYS A 150 -6.43 16.33 -40.90
N ASN A 151 -6.95 17.22 -41.75
CA ASN A 151 -6.17 18.04 -42.67
C ASN A 151 -6.10 19.53 -42.27
N HIS A 152 -6.65 19.91 -41.12
CA HIS A 152 -6.63 21.27 -40.60
C HIS A 152 -5.22 21.64 -40.08
N PRO A 153 -4.72 22.87 -40.29
CA PRO A 153 -3.37 23.28 -39.85
C PRO A 153 -3.11 23.16 -38.33
N SER A 154 -4.17 23.24 -37.53
CA SER A 154 -4.13 23.12 -36.07
C SER A 154 -4.40 21.70 -35.55
N GLN A 155 -4.56 20.67 -36.39
CA GLN A 155 -4.65 19.28 -35.92
C GLN A 155 -3.27 18.81 -35.42
N PHE A 156 -3.19 18.24 -34.21
CA PHE A 156 -1.98 17.59 -33.74
C PHE A 156 -1.75 16.26 -34.49
N LYS A 157 -0.50 15.99 -34.85
CA LYS A 157 -0.11 14.84 -35.68
C LYS A 157 1.17 14.20 -35.17
N VAL A 158 1.17 12.87 -35.08
CA VAL A 158 2.37 12.06 -34.82
C VAL A 158 2.74 11.36 -36.12
N ASN A 159 3.94 11.60 -36.64
CA ASN A 159 4.42 11.04 -37.91
C ASN A 159 3.43 11.25 -39.08
N GLY A 160 2.79 12.42 -39.14
CA GLY A 160 1.79 12.80 -40.15
C GLY A 160 0.37 12.24 -39.93
N LYS A 161 0.20 11.23 -39.07
CA LYS A 161 -1.10 10.66 -38.67
C LYS A 161 -1.84 11.63 -37.72
N PRO A 162 -3.15 11.91 -37.89
CA PRO A 162 -3.92 12.70 -36.92
C PRO A 162 -3.99 11.98 -35.57
N MET A 163 -3.74 12.70 -34.48
CA MET A 163 -3.84 12.18 -33.12
C MET A 163 -5.30 11.95 -32.72
N ILE A 164 -5.57 10.84 -32.03
CA ILE A 164 -6.87 10.47 -31.46
C ILE A 164 -6.64 9.84 -30.09
N SER A 165 -7.23 10.41 -29.04
CA SER A 165 -7.30 9.82 -27.70
C SER A 165 -8.76 9.58 -27.30
N SER A 166 -8.97 9.12 -26.07
CA SER A 166 -10.28 8.98 -25.45
C SER A 166 -10.20 8.84 -23.95
N TYR A 167 -11.33 9.06 -23.29
CA TYR A 167 -11.63 8.54 -21.97
C TYR A 167 -12.57 7.33 -22.12
N SER A 168 -12.15 6.17 -21.63
CA SER A 168 -12.75 4.86 -21.94
C SER A 168 -12.71 4.52 -23.45
N GLY A 169 -13.50 3.54 -23.90
CA GLY A 169 -13.56 3.06 -25.29
C GLY A 169 -13.55 1.54 -25.45
N ASP A 170 -13.77 0.79 -24.37
CA ASP A 170 -13.85 -0.68 -24.34
C ASP A 170 -14.91 -1.24 -25.30
N CYS A 171 -16.03 -0.51 -25.41
CA CYS A 171 -17.21 -0.85 -26.22
C CYS A 171 -16.92 -1.04 -27.72
N LEU A 172 -15.86 -0.40 -28.24
CA LEU A 172 -15.43 -0.57 -29.63
C LEU A 172 -14.69 -1.91 -29.86
N GLY A 173 -14.02 -2.43 -28.84
CA GLY A 173 -13.06 -3.53 -28.96
C GLY A 173 -11.87 -3.19 -29.87
N ASN A 174 -10.87 -4.08 -29.90
CA ASN A 174 -9.70 -3.90 -30.78
C ASN A 174 -10.11 -3.78 -32.27
N SER A 175 -11.18 -4.45 -32.71
CA SER A 175 -11.70 -4.34 -34.08
C SER A 175 -12.32 -2.97 -34.40
N GLY A 176 -13.02 -2.34 -33.47
CA GLY A 176 -13.56 -0.99 -33.65
C GLY A 176 -12.47 0.08 -33.70
N TRP A 177 -11.45 -0.03 -32.85
CA TRP A 177 -10.28 0.84 -32.88
C TRP A 177 -9.41 0.63 -34.13
N ALA A 178 -9.20 -0.62 -34.56
CA ALA A 178 -8.56 -0.93 -35.85
C ALA A 178 -9.33 -0.32 -37.04
N SER A 179 -10.67 -0.39 -37.01
CA SER A 179 -11.54 0.22 -38.03
C SER A 179 -11.46 1.75 -38.05
N LEU A 180 -11.48 2.39 -36.86
CA LEU A 180 -11.27 3.84 -36.73
C LEU A 180 -9.90 4.25 -37.27
N LYS A 181 -8.83 3.53 -36.92
CA LYS A 181 -7.47 3.76 -37.41
C LYS A 181 -7.38 3.63 -38.93
N ALA A 182 -7.92 2.55 -39.50
CA ALA A 182 -7.90 2.31 -40.94
C ALA A 182 -8.67 3.36 -41.76
N GLN A 183 -9.81 3.84 -41.27
CA GLN A 183 -10.65 4.82 -41.97
C GLN A 183 -10.20 6.29 -41.80
N THR A 184 -9.41 6.59 -40.75
CA THR A 184 -8.89 7.95 -40.49
C THR A 184 -7.44 8.12 -40.93
N GLY A 185 -6.62 7.07 -40.81
CA GLY A 185 -5.16 7.13 -40.86
C GLY A 185 -4.51 7.56 -39.53
N GLY A 186 -5.25 7.50 -38.42
CA GLY A 186 -4.86 8.11 -37.13
C GLY A 186 -3.75 7.41 -36.34
N TYR A 187 -3.20 8.15 -35.39
CA TYR A 187 -2.38 7.65 -34.29
C TYR A 187 -3.26 7.56 -33.05
N LEU A 188 -3.40 6.36 -32.49
CA LEU A 188 -4.28 6.09 -31.36
C LEU A 188 -3.51 6.14 -30.03
N MET A 189 -3.94 7.00 -29.11
CA MET A 189 -3.50 7.04 -27.70
C MET A 189 -4.71 7.16 -26.76
N PRO A 190 -5.58 6.14 -26.66
CA PRO A 190 -6.73 6.19 -25.76
C PRO A 190 -6.37 5.78 -24.33
N PHE A 191 -7.12 6.27 -23.34
CA PHE A 191 -7.19 5.65 -22.02
C PHE A 191 -8.40 4.71 -22.02
N ILE A 192 -8.14 3.44 -22.34
CA ILE A 192 -9.14 2.38 -22.17
C ILE A 192 -8.85 1.68 -20.85
N TRP A 193 -9.74 1.88 -19.88
CA TRP A 193 -9.75 1.17 -18.62
C TRP A 193 -9.81 -0.36 -18.81
N GLY A 194 -9.02 -1.12 -18.07
CA GLY A 194 -9.08 -2.59 -18.11
C GLY A 194 -8.21 -3.23 -19.20
N LEU A 195 -7.24 -2.48 -19.72
CA LEU A 195 -6.21 -3.01 -20.63
C LEU A 195 -4.94 -3.45 -19.92
N GLU A 196 -4.91 -3.36 -18.59
CA GLU A 196 -3.85 -3.87 -17.73
C GLU A 196 -3.55 -5.35 -18.07
N GLY A 197 -2.27 -5.64 -18.39
CA GLY A 197 -1.81 -6.89 -19.02
C GLY A 197 -2.20 -7.07 -20.50
N LYS A 198 -3.41 -6.61 -20.90
CA LYS A 198 -4.04 -6.84 -22.22
C LYS A 198 -3.41 -6.07 -23.38
N PHE A 199 -2.44 -5.21 -23.15
CA PHE A 199 -1.90 -4.30 -24.17
C PHE A 199 -1.41 -4.99 -25.46
N ASN A 200 -0.89 -6.22 -25.37
CA ASN A 200 -0.53 -7.04 -26.53
C ASN A 200 -1.72 -7.46 -27.41
N GLN A 201 -2.91 -7.65 -26.82
CA GLN A 201 -4.15 -7.99 -27.52
C GLN A 201 -4.77 -6.78 -28.27
N TRP A 202 -4.20 -5.58 -28.11
CA TRP A 202 -4.69 -4.31 -28.64
C TRP A 202 -3.69 -3.64 -29.60
N SER A 203 -3.15 -4.45 -30.51
CA SER A 203 -2.19 -4.04 -31.55
C SER A 203 -2.65 -2.93 -32.51
N SER A 204 -3.93 -2.54 -32.50
CA SER A 204 -4.38 -1.34 -33.21
C SER A 204 -3.88 -0.05 -32.56
N LEU A 205 -3.65 -0.02 -31.25
CA LEU A 205 -3.26 1.18 -30.52
C LEU A 205 -1.78 1.51 -30.76
N ASP A 206 -1.46 2.74 -31.20
CA ASP A 206 -0.05 3.15 -31.34
C ASP A 206 0.57 3.41 -29.95
N SER A 207 -0.22 3.96 -29.02
CA SER A 207 0.13 4.30 -27.65
C SER A 207 -1.08 4.10 -26.71
N TRP A 208 -0.87 4.19 -25.40
CA TRP A 208 -1.92 4.21 -24.37
C TRP A 208 -1.44 5.10 -23.22
N TYR A 209 -2.36 5.86 -22.62
CA TYR A 209 -2.03 6.76 -21.51
C TYR A 209 -2.77 6.38 -20.22
N CYS A 210 -2.08 6.47 -19.08
CA CYS A 210 -2.69 6.24 -17.77
C CYS A 210 -3.42 7.50 -17.29
N TRP A 211 -4.74 7.47 -17.11
CA TRP A 211 -5.48 8.60 -16.53
C TRP A 211 -5.16 8.79 -15.03
N GLY A 212 -5.25 7.72 -14.24
CA GLY A 212 -5.17 7.78 -12.77
C GLY A 212 -3.79 8.12 -12.21
N CYS A 213 -2.71 7.95 -12.99
CA CYS A 213 -1.33 8.09 -12.52
C CYS A 213 -0.94 9.52 -12.08
N ALA A 214 -1.78 10.52 -12.34
CA ALA A 214 -1.65 11.86 -11.76
C ALA A 214 -1.73 11.87 -10.22
N TRP A 215 -2.45 10.92 -9.60
CA TRP A 215 -2.75 10.89 -8.17
C TRP A 215 -2.42 9.52 -7.53
N PRO A 216 -2.10 9.47 -6.23
CA PRO A 216 -1.94 8.21 -5.52
C PRO A 216 -3.30 7.51 -5.37
N GLN A 217 -3.34 6.20 -5.59
CA GLN A 217 -4.58 5.41 -5.54
C GLN A 217 -4.92 4.93 -4.11
N GLY A 218 -4.58 5.74 -3.10
CA GLY A 218 -4.81 5.49 -1.68
C GLY A 218 -4.09 6.49 -0.79
N ASN A 219 -4.06 6.23 0.52
CA ASN A 219 -3.38 7.08 1.50
C ASN A 219 -1.85 6.81 1.51
N HIS A 220 -1.15 7.29 0.48
CA HIS A 220 0.31 7.24 0.35
C HIS A 220 0.79 8.40 -0.56
N ALA A 221 2.10 8.62 -0.64
CA ALA A 221 2.68 9.54 -1.63
C ALA A 221 2.54 8.95 -3.04
N ASN A 222 2.28 9.77 -4.07
CA ASN A 222 2.33 9.29 -5.46
C ASN A 222 3.78 8.95 -5.83
N THR A 223 4.01 7.85 -6.55
CA THR A 223 5.35 7.39 -6.95
C THR A 223 5.36 6.91 -8.41
N ALA A 224 6.54 6.72 -8.98
CA ALA A 224 6.70 6.16 -10.33
C ALA A 224 6.43 4.63 -10.42
N SER A 225 5.91 3.97 -9.36
CA SER A 225 5.56 2.54 -9.34
C SER A 225 4.63 2.15 -10.48
N ASP A 226 3.56 2.94 -10.64
CA ASP A 226 2.46 2.65 -11.54
C ASP A 226 2.90 2.90 -12.98
N ASP A 227 3.63 4.00 -13.20
CA ASP A 227 4.29 4.26 -14.47
C ASP A 227 5.27 3.15 -14.87
N GLN A 228 6.08 2.63 -13.93
CA GLN A 228 7.04 1.57 -14.23
C GLN A 228 6.33 0.26 -14.62
N TYR A 229 5.18 -0.05 -14.01
CA TYR A 229 4.33 -1.16 -14.45
C TYR A 229 3.90 -0.98 -15.93
N TYR A 230 3.39 0.19 -16.30
CA TYR A 230 2.95 0.43 -17.68
C TYR A 230 4.12 0.54 -18.68
N ILE A 231 5.25 1.13 -18.29
CA ILE A 231 6.50 1.15 -19.09
C ILE A 231 6.97 -0.28 -19.39
N ASN A 232 6.90 -1.18 -18.41
CA ASN A 232 7.28 -2.59 -18.62
C ASN A 232 6.34 -3.33 -19.59
N GLN A 233 5.12 -2.83 -19.84
CA GLN A 233 4.14 -3.43 -20.76
C GLN A 233 4.12 -2.76 -22.15
N LEU A 234 4.43 -1.46 -22.23
CA LEU A 234 4.25 -0.62 -23.42
C LEU A 234 5.57 -0.04 -23.96
N GLY A 235 6.65 -0.04 -23.18
CA GLY A 235 7.90 0.62 -23.52
C GLY A 235 7.68 2.10 -23.87
N SER A 236 8.25 2.55 -24.99
CA SER A 236 8.05 3.92 -25.49
C SER A 236 6.60 4.24 -25.88
N ARG A 237 5.70 3.25 -25.97
CA ARG A 237 4.28 3.46 -26.28
C ARG A 237 3.48 3.94 -25.06
N TYR A 238 4.08 4.02 -23.89
CA TYR A 238 3.47 4.60 -22.69
C TYR A 238 3.41 6.13 -22.71
N ALA A 239 2.35 6.66 -22.12
CA ALA A 239 2.13 8.07 -21.81
C ALA A 239 1.42 8.17 -20.45
N THR A 240 1.54 9.30 -19.76
CA THR A 240 1.05 9.42 -18.37
C THR A 240 0.56 10.83 -18.06
N THR A 241 -0.16 10.97 -16.94
CA THR A 241 -0.80 12.21 -16.52
C THR A 241 -0.12 12.89 -15.33
N ILE A 242 -0.46 14.17 -15.18
CA ILE A 242 -0.13 15.01 -14.03
C ILE A 242 -1.28 15.99 -13.76
N SER A 243 -1.50 16.30 -12.47
CA SER A 243 -2.56 17.18 -12.01
C SER A 243 -2.18 17.95 -10.74
N GLY A 244 -3.07 18.85 -10.31
CA GLY A 244 -3.17 19.33 -8.94
C GLY A 244 -4.02 18.38 -8.07
N TRP A 245 -4.83 18.95 -7.18
CA TRP A 245 -5.69 18.20 -6.25
C TRP A 245 -7.01 17.81 -6.92
N MET A 246 -7.51 16.59 -6.68
CA MET A 246 -8.82 16.15 -7.19
C MET A 246 -9.81 15.94 -6.03
N TYR A 247 -10.95 16.62 -6.14
CA TYR A 247 -12.05 16.61 -5.16
C TYR A 247 -13.39 16.87 -5.84
N THR A 248 -14.40 16.09 -5.46
CA THR A 248 -15.74 16.14 -6.03
C THR A 248 -16.77 15.84 -4.94
N HIS A 249 -17.89 16.56 -4.95
CA HIS A 249 -18.87 16.55 -3.86
C HIS A 249 -20.32 16.57 -4.36
N PHE A 250 -20.61 15.72 -5.36
CA PHE A 250 -21.98 15.46 -5.80
C PHE A 250 -22.55 14.24 -5.05
N SER A 251 -23.87 14.15 -4.90
CA SER A 251 -24.55 13.02 -4.24
C SER A 251 -24.26 11.65 -4.86
N TYR A 252 -23.88 11.62 -6.14
CA TYR A 252 -23.50 10.42 -6.90
C TYR A 252 -21.97 10.26 -7.07
N LYS A 253 -21.17 11.24 -6.63
CA LYS A 253 -19.72 11.31 -6.83
C LYS A 253 -19.09 12.20 -5.74
N ASN A 254 -18.73 11.58 -4.61
CA ASN A 254 -18.27 12.27 -3.39
C ASN A 254 -16.95 11.67 -2.87
N PHE A 255 -15.81 12.16 -3.38
CA PHE A 255 -14.48 11.68 -2.99
C PHE A 255 -13.40 12.76 -3.08
N TYR A 256 -12.27 12.50 -2.41
CA TYR A 256 -11.02 13.24 -2.47
C TYR A 256 -9.88 12.27 -2.85
N GLN A 257 -8.92 12.70 -3.67
CA GLN A 257 -7.66 11.98 -3.87
C GLN A 257 -6.48 12.80 -3.35
N ARG A 258 -5.52 12.13 -2.72
CA ARG A 258 -4.49 12.77 -1.88
C ARG A 258 -3.54 13.65 -2.69
N GLY A 259 -3.64 14.97 -2.48
CA GLY A 259 -2.85 16.02 -3.12
C GLY A 259 -1.64 16.53 -2.31
N ASP A 260 -1.44 15.95 -1.13
CA ASP A 260 -0.33 16.22 -0.21
C ASP A 260 1.06 15.95 -0.83
N ASP A 261 2.13 16.06 -0.03
CA ASP A 261 3.54 15.84 -0.41
C ASP A 261 3.97 16.66 -1.64
N TRP A 262 3.41 17.87 -1.75
CA TRP A 262 3.57 18.78 -2.89
C TRP A 262 3.27 18.10 -4.24
N LEU A 263 2.21 17.27 -4.32
CA LEU A 263 1.88 16.35 -5.43
C LEU A 263 2.33 16.83 -6.81
N ILE A 264 1.89 18.01 -7.26
CA ILE A 264 2.20 18.53 -8.60
C ILE A 264 3.71 18.70 -8.86
N VAL A 265 4.50 19.15 -7.89
CA VAL A 265 5.96 19.25 -8.04
C VAL A 265 6.60 17.87 -7.96
N SER A 266 6.24 17.08 -6.96
CA SER A 266 6.79 15.73 -6.77
C SER A 266 6.49 14.82 -7.98
N ARG A 267 5.33 15.01 -8.62
CA ARG A 267 4.96 14.37 -9.88
C ARG A 267 5.78 14.90 -11.05
N TRP A 268 5.94 16.20 -11.21
CA TRP A 268 6.83 16.75 -12.26
C TRP A 268 8.29 16.28 -12.14
N GLU A 269 8.81 16.13 -10.91
CA GLU A 269 10.13 15.58 -10.64
C GLU A 269 10.24 14.10 -11.03
N GLN A 270 9.20 13.29 -10.78
CA GLN A 270 9.09 11.91 -11.27
C GLN A 270 9.08 11.86 -12.80
N LEU A 271 8.24 12.69 -13.44
CA LEU A 271 8.16 12.79 -14.91
C LEU A 271 9.50 13.23 -15.54
N MET A 272 10.31 13.97 -14.79
CA MET A 272 11.68 14.34 -15.19
C MET A 272 12.68 13.18 -15.08
N SER A 273 12.64 12.37 -14.02
CA SER A 273 13.55 11.21 -13.90
C SER A 273 13.27 10.16 -14.98
N MET A 274 12.00 9.94 -15.32
CA MET A 274 11.56 9.06 -16.40
C MET A 274 11.47 9.73 -17.79
N ARG A 275 11.90 11.00 -17.94
CA ARG A 275 11.73 11.80 -19.17
C ARG A 275 12.14 11.05 -20.45
N ASN A 276 13.20 10.25 -20.35
CA ASN A 276 13.78 9.58 -21.52
C ASN A 276 12.91 8.43 -22.04
N THR A 277 12.12 7.73 -21.21
CA THR A 277 11.19 6.68 -21.65
C THR A 277 9.88 7.27 -22.19
N LEU A 278 9.37 8.33 -21.58
CA LEU A 278 8.15 9.02 -22.02
C LEU A 278 8.33 9.75 -23.35
N THR A 279 7.23 9.97 -24.06
CA THR A 279 7.16 10.91 -25.22
C THR A 279 6.03 11.92 -25.07
N PHE A 280 4.96 11.54 -24.37
CA PHE A 280 3.79 12.36 -24.11
C PHE A 280 3.52 12.41 -22.60
N VAL A 281 3.24 13.60 -22.09
CA VAL A 281 2.65 13.86 -20.78
C VAL A 281 1.39 14.67 -21.00
N GLU A 282 0.28 14.32 -20.35
CA GLU A 282 -0.98 15.05 -20.45
C GLU A 282 -1.37 15.66 -19.09
N MET A 283 -1.51 16.98 -19.06
CA MET A 283 -1.99 17.71 -17.89
C MET A 283 -3.51 17.59 -17.80
N VAL A 284 -4.01 16.98 -16.72
CA VAL A 284 -5.45 16.83 -16.44
C VAL A 284 -5.83 17.77 -15.28
N THR A 285 -6.71 18.75 -15.46
CA THR A 285 -7.32 19.27 -16.71
C THR A 285 -7.20 20.80 -16.78
N TRP A 286 -7.63 21.42 -17.88
CA TRP A 286 -7.76 22.89 -17.93
C TRP A 286 -8.97 23.40 -17.14
N ASN A 287 -10.08 22.66 -17.14
CA ASN A 287 -11.40 23.21 -16.84
C ASN A 287 -12.43 22.23 -16.23
N ASP A 288 -12.00 21.12 -15.61
CA ASP A 288 -12.91 20.30 -14.80
C ASP A 288 -13.07 20.86 -13.38
N TRP A 289 -13.95 21.86 -13.26
CA TRP A 289 -14.30 22.47 -11.99
C TRP A 289 -15.11 21.53 -11.07
N GLY A 290 -15.75 20.50 -11.61
CA GLY A 290 -16.52 19.51 -10.84
C GLY A 290 -15.62 18.51 -10.11
N GLU A 291 -14.48 18.18 -10.68
CA GLU A 291 -13.46 17.30 -10.08
C GLU A 291 -12.31 18.05 -9.41
N SER A 292 -12.36 19.39 -9.40
CA SER A 292 -11.33 20.29 -8.85
C SER A 292 -9.96 20.26 -9.54
N ASP A 293 -9.73 19.39 -10.53
CA ASP A 293 -8.39 19.12 -11.05
C ASP A 293 -7.85 20.18 -12.06
N TYR A 294 -8.59 21.29 -12.20
CA TYR A 294 -8.39 22.32 -13.20
C TYR A 294 -7.14 23.18 -12.99
N PHE A 295 -6.51 23.59 -14.09
CA PHE A 295 -5.41 24.56 -14.17
C PHE A 295 -5.86 25.98 -14.57
N GLY A 296 -6.95 26.08 -15.32
CA GLY A 296 -7.44 27.33 -15.93
C GLY A 296 -8.22 28.23 -14.98
N PRO A 297 -8.59 29.44 -15.45
CA PRO A 297 -9.51 30.31 -14.71
C PRO A 297 -10.92 29.70 -14.68
N VAL A 298 -11.62 29.84 -13.55
CA VAL A 298 -13.02 29.43 -13.41
C VAL A 298 -13.92 30.38 -14.21
N LYS A 299 -14.55 29.87 -15.27
CA LYS A 299 -15.48 30.59 -16.17
C LYS A 299 -16.47 29.61 -16.80
N GLY A 300 -17.45 30.07 -17.57
CA GLY A 300 -18.36 29.18 -18.32
C GLY A 300 -19.30 28.31 -17.48
N ALA A 301 -19.97 27.37 -18.16
CA ALA A 301 -20.88 26.42 -17.55
C ALA A 301 -20.17 25.36 -16.66
N GLN A 302 -20.55 25.31 -15.39
CA GLN A 302 -20.19 24.24 -14.44
C GLN A 302 -21.33 23.23 -14.29
N PRO A 303 -21.06 21.99 -13.84
CA PRO A 303 -22.12 21.08 -13.39
C PRO A 303 -22.94 21.69 -12.25
N ASP A 304 -24.27 21.52 -12.28
CA ASP A 304 -25.17 22.05 -11.26
C ASP A 304 -24.78 21.55 -9.85
N GLY A 305 -24.63 22.48 -8.91
CA GLY A 305 -24.23 22.19 -7.53
C GLY A 305 -22.72 22.28 -7.24
N THR A 306 -21.88 22.63 -8.22
CA THR A 306 -20.41 22.81 -8.02
C THR A 306 -20.11 24.05 -7.16
N THR A 307 -20.16 23.92 -5.83
CA THR A 307 -19.91 25.04 -4.90
C THR A 307 -18.41 25.24 -4.61
N TRP A 308 -17.61 24.18 -4.68
CA TRP A 308 -16.24 24.12 -4.16
C TRP A 308 -15.16 24.77 -5.06
N ALA A 309 -15.42 24.95 -6.35
CA ALA A 309 -14.54 25.68 -7.26
C ALA A 309 -14.69 27.21 -7.14
N SER A 310 -15.78 27.70 -6.55
CA SER A 310 -16.09 29.14 -6.49
C SER A 310 -15.13 29.88 -5.56
N ASN A 311 -14.30 30.76 -6.14
CA ASN A 311 -13.19 31.50 -5.50
C ASN A 311 -11.94 30.66 -5.15
N PHE A 312 -11.76 29.49 -5.78
CA PHE A 312 -10.58 28.64 -5.63
C PHE A 312 -9.73 28.71 -6.93
N PRO A 313 -8.83 29.70 -7.07
CA PRO A 313 -8.00 29.85 -8.26
C PRO A 313 -6.85 28.83 -8.26
N HIS A 314 -6.64 28.13 -9.38
CA HIS A 314 -5.54 27.15 -9.53
C HIS A 314 -4.43 27.58 -10.48
N ILE A 315 -4.58 28.72 -11.17
CA ILE A 315 -3.64 29.20 -12.20
C ILE A 315 -2.18 29.32 -11.71
N ALA A 316 -1.97 29.51 -10.41
CA ALA A 316 -0.64 29.52 -9.78
C ALA A 316 0.10 28.17 -9.90
N TRP A 317 -0.60 27.02 -9.88
CA TRP A 317 0.00 25.71 -10.19
C TRP A 317 0.39 25.58 -11.67
N TYR A 318 -0.34 26.26 -12.56
CA TYR A 318 -0.02 26.29 -13.99
C TYR A 318 1.18 27.20 -14.29
N ASP A 319 1.27 28.36 -13.65
CA ASP A 319 2.46 29.23 -13.66
C ASP A 319 3.70 28.50 -13.10
N LEU A 320 3.55 27.76 -12.00
CA LEU A 320 4.62 26.89 -11.45
C LEU A 320 5.05 25.79 -12.43
N SER A 321 4.09 25.24 -13.20
CA SER A 321 4.36 24.15 -14.15
C SER A 321 5.23 24.58 -15.34
N GLU A 322 5.29 25.87 -15.69
CA GLU A 322 6.13 26.38 -16.79
C GLU A 322 7.60 25.94 -16.69
N TYR A 323 8.16 25.97 -15.47
CA TYR A 323 9.52 25.52 -15.16
C TYR A 323 9.72 24.04 -15.50
N TYR A 324 8.76 23.19 -15.14
CA TYR A 324 8.82 21.75 -15.33
C TYR A 324 8.44 21.31 -16.75
N ILE A 325 7.48 21.98 -17.40
CA ILE A 325 7.18 21.81 -18.83
C ILE A 325 8.43 22.14 -19.64
N THR A 326 9.09 23.26 -19.34
CA THR A 326 10.36 23.62 -19.99
C THR A 326 11.41 22.54 -19.78
N ALA A 327 11.62 22.08 -18.54
CA ALA A 327 12.57 21.02 -18.21
C ALA A 327 12.26 19.69 -18.93
N PHE A 328 10.99 19.28 -18.96
CA PHE A 328 10.55 18.05 -19.62
C PHE A 328 10.74 18.12 -21.13
N LYS A 329 10.60 19.30 -21.74
CA LYS A 329 10.83 19.48 -23.17
C LYS A 329 12.32 19.56 -23.50
N THR A 330 13.11 20.39 -22.82
CA THR A 330 14.55 20.58 -23.10
C THR A 330 15.45 19.45 -22.60
N GLY A 331 15.08 18.77 -21.51
CA GLY A 331 15.96 17.87 -20.76
C GLY A 331 16.84 18.58 -19.73
N SER A 332 16.57 19.84 -19.39
CA SER A 332 17.31 20.58 -18.36
C SER A 332 16.45 21.67 -17.73
N TYR A 333 16.46 21.76 -16.40
CA TYR A 333 15.73 22.79 -15.66
C TYR A 333 16.18 24.20 -16.06
N PRO A 334 15.27 25.13 -16.38
CA PRO A 334 15.63 26.50 -16.69
C PRO A 334 16.08 27.25 -15.43
N SER A 335 16.93 28.26 -15.59
CA SER A 335 17.38 29.09 -14.47
C SER A 335 16.21 29.87 -13.84
N ILE A 336 16.11 29.87 -12.51
CA ILE A 336 15.16 30.73 -11.78
C ILE A 336 15.57 32.20 -11.92
N THR A 337 14.83 32.99 -12.70
CA THR A 337 15.12 34.41 -12.96
C THR A 337 14.28 35.39 -12.15
N LYS A 338 13.32 34.91 -11.33
CA LYS A 338 12.43 35.74 -10.49
C LYS A 338 12.17 35.03 -9.16
N ASP A 339 12.06 35.81 -8.10
CA ASP A 339 11.64 35.31 -6.79
C ASP A 339 10.11 35.17 -6.76
N VAL A 340 9.62 33.95 -6.53
CA VAL A 340 8.20 33.63 -6.42
C VAL A 340 7.96 32.64 -5.28
N ILE A 341 6.94 32.87 -4.47
CA ILE A 341 6.40 31.88 -3.53
C ILE A 341 5.04 31.44 -4.08
N TYR A 342 4.93 30.20 -4.53
CA TYR A 342 3.67 29.53 -4.81
C TYR A 342 3.19 28.85 -3.52
N PHE A 343 1.91 28.93 -3.17
CA PHE A 343 1.41 28.37 -1.90
C PHE A 343 -0.07 28.01 -1.96
N TRP A 344 -0.49 27.00 -1.20
CA TRP A 344 -1.88 26.52 -1.17
C TRP A 344 -2.29 25.82 0.12
N ALA A 345 -3.60 25.78 0.37
CA ALA A 345 -4.21 25.12 1.53
C ALA A 345 -5.71 24.82 1.31
N ARG A 346 -6.24 23.82 2.03
CA ARG A 346 -7.69 23.63 2.21
C ARG A 346 -8.28 24.74 3.10
N PRO A 347 -9.61 25.03 3.03
CA PRO A 347 -10.26 26.10 3.79
C PRO A 347 -10.65 25.71 5.23
N HIS A 348 -10.63 24.42 5.58
CA HIS A 348 -11.01 23.92 6.90
C HIS A 348 -10.25 22.63 7.27
N PRO A 349 -10.20 22.24 8.56
CA PRO A 349 -9.59 20.99 9.00
C PRO A 349 -10.20 19.75 8.33
N ALA A 350 -9.42 18.71 8.08
CA ALA A 350 -9.88 17.46 7.48
C ALA A 350 -10.98 16.80 8.34
N GLY A 351 -10.77 16.79 9.66
CA GLY A 351 -11.74 16.26 10.63
C GLY A 351 -12.98 17.14 10.86
N ALA A 352 -12.99 18.40 10.42
CA ALA A 352 -14.07 19.36 10.73
C ALA A 352 -15.45 18.86 10.31
N THR A 353 -16.50 19.23 11.05
CA THR A 353 -17.88 18.89 10.71
C THR A 353 -18.58 20.12 10.14
N ALA A 354 -19.08 20.00 8.91
CA ALA A 354 -19.81 21.07 8.25
C ALA A 354 -21.20 21.25 8.87
N SER A 355 -21.58 22.50 9.17
CA SER A 355 -22.80 22.79 9.95
C SER A 355 -24.08 22.87 9.14
N GLY A 356 -23.99 22.92 7.81
CA GLY A 356 -25.12 23.12 6.89
C GLY A 356 -25.04 22.26 5.63
N ASP A 357 -24.16 21.25 5.62
CA ASP A 357 -24.04 20.32 4.50
C ASP A 357 -24.99 19.14 4.66
N SER A 358 -25.66 18.77 3.56
CA SER A 358 -26.53 17.59 3.49
C SER A 358 -25.78 16.34 3.02
N LEU A 359 -24.56 16.49 2.49
CA LEU A 359 -23.67 15.40 2.15
C LEU A 359 -22.67 15.14 3.29
N GLY A 360 -22.34 13.86 3.50
CA GLY A 360 -21.24 13.48 4.39
C GLY A 360 -19.88 13.84 3.80
N LYS A 361 -18.83 13.83 4.63
CA LYS A 361 -17.43 13.98 4.20
C LYS A 361 -17.13 13.07 2.98
N PRO A 362 -16.32 13.53 2.01
CA PRO A 362 -15.91 12.72 0.86
C PRO A 362 -15.17 11.46 1.28
N THR A 363 -15.26 10.40 0.49
CA THR A 363 -14.37 9.24 0.66
C THR A 363 -12.91 9.69 0.48
N GLY A 364 -12.02 9.31 1.40
CA GLY A 364 -10.62 9.76 1.42
C GLY A 364 -10.36 11.08 2.14
N TRP A 365 -11.36 11.68 2.80
CA TRP A 365 -11.19 12.91 3.59
C TRP A 365 -10.07 12.86 4.64
N ASP A 366 -9.78 11.65 5.13
CA ASP A 366 -8.81 11.29 6.16
C ASP A 366 -7.39 11.11 5.63
N TRP A 367 -7.17 11.26 4.31
CA TRP A 367 -5.88 11.06 3.66
C TRP A 367 -5.03 12.34 3.56
N THR A 368 -5.52 13.49 4.03
CA THR A 368 -4.88 14.80 3.83
C THR A 368 -4.54 15.53 5.14
N GLU A 369 -3.29 15.98 5.24
CA GLU A 369 -2.79 16.83 6.31
C GLU A 369 -3.46 18.22 6.31
N ASP A 370 -3.69 18.77 7.50
CA ASP A 370 -4.06 20.18 7.69
C ASP A 370 -2.84 21.10 7.59
N SER A 371 -2.17 21.06 6.43
CA SER A 371 -0.93 21.75 6.11
C SER A 371 -1.13 22.90 5.09
N MET A 372 -0.45 24.02 5.32
CA MET A 372 -0.18 25.05 4.31
C MET A 372 1.07 24.62 3.55
N TRP A 373 0.93 24.37 2.26
CA TRP A 373 2.01 23.94 1.38
C TRP A 373 2.56 25.16 0.63
N ALA A 374 3.87 25.20 0.40
CA ALA A 374 4.49 26.20 -0.46
C ALA A 374 5.68 25.64 -1.25
N VAL A 375 5.95 26.28 -2.39
CA VAL A 375 7.11 26.05 -3.26
C VAL A 375 7.72 27.40 -3.57
N VAL A 376 8.97 27.58 -3.15
CA VAL A 376 9.72 28.81 -3.34
C VAL A 376 10.61 28.64 -4.57
N PHE A 377 10.48 29.53 -5.54
CA PHE A 377 11.47 29.78 -6.58
C PHE A 377 12.31 30.98 -6.14
N ALA A 378 13.61 30.79 -5.95
CA ALA A 378 14.53 31.81 -5.45
C ALA A 378 15.74 32.01 -6.37
N THR A 379 16.01 33.27 -6.72
CA THR A 379 17.17 33.68 -7.56
C THR A 379 18.52 33.58 -6.85
N SER A 380 18.50 33.60 -5.51
CA SER A 380 19.67 33.58 -4.61
C SER A 380 19.25 33.11 -3.21
N SER A 381 20.18 32.91 -2.28
CA SER A 381 19.82 32.54 -0.90
C SER A 381 19.16 33.68 -0.11
N GLY A 382 18.27 33.34 0.81
CA GLY A 382 17.49 34.30 1.62
C GLY A 382 16.66 33.59 2.69
N THR A 383 15.68 34.28 3.28
CA THR A 383 14.73 33.66 4.22
C THR A 383 13.29 33.84 3.75
N VAL A 384 12.46 32.82 4.00
CA VAL A 384 11.02 32.84 3.70
C VAL A 384 10.23 32.54 4.96
N THR A 385 9.29 33.40 5.32
CA THR A 385 8.33 33.17 6.38
C THR A 385 6.99 32.74 5.77
N LEU A 386 6.49 31.59 6.19
CA LEU A 386 5.10 31.18 5.95
C LEU A 386 4.31 31.40 7.24
N SER A 387 3.03 31.74 7.11
CA SER A 387 2.12 31.88 8.26
C SER A 387 0.67 31.62 7.86
N CYS A 388 -0.12 31.08 8.80
CA CYS A 388 -1.57 30.99 8.70
C CYS A 388 -2.18 31.10 10.10
N GLY A 389 -2.98 32.15 10.35
CA GLY A 389 -3.56 32.37 11.68
C GLY A 389 -2.49 32.62 12.74
N SER A 390 -2.45 31.78 13.79
CA SER A 390 -1.36 31.80 14.79
C SER A 390 -0.13 30.98 14.41
N SER A 391 -0.22 30.14 13.36
CA SER A 391 0.91 29.33 12.88
C SER A 391 1.86 30.19 12.05
N SER A 392 3.16 30.08 12.30
CA SER A 392 4.19 30.81 11.58
C SER A 392 5.54 30.10 11.71
N ASN A 393 6.31 30.00 10.62
CA ASN A 393 7.69 29.52 10.65
C ASN A 393 8.54 30.25 9.59
N THR A 394 9.83 30.43 9.87
CA THR A 394 10.79 31.09 8.97
C THR A 394 11.91 30.14 8.59
N PHE A 395 12.04 29.90 7.30
CA PHE A 395 12.97 28.97 6.69
C PHE A 395 14.12 29.72 6.02
N SER A 396 15.31 29.15 6.04
CA SER A 396 16.38 29.56 5.11
C SER A 396 16.17 28.86 3.77
N VAL A 397 16.28 29.60 2.67
CA VAL A 397 16.15 29.07 1.30
C VAL A 397 17.42 29.41 0.52
N ASN A 398 17.81 28.51 -0.38
CA ASN A 398 18.93 28.71 -1.30
C ASN A 398 18.42 29.15 -2.70
N ALA A 399 19.35 29.44 -3.61
CA ALA A 399 19.01 29.60 -5.03
C ALA A 399 18.42 28.30 -5.60
N GLY A 400 17.41 28.41 -6.48
CA GLY A 400 16.72 27.27 -7.08
C GLY A 400 15.28 27.12 -6.57
N VAL A 401 14.85 25.88 -6.37
CA VAL A 401 13.51 25.51 -5.90
C VAL A 401 13.59 24.97 -4.47
N THR A 402 12.61 25.29 -3.61
CA THR A 402 12.52 24.72 -2.26
C THR A 402 11.07 24.44 -1.87
N LYS A 403 10.79 23.20 -1.46
CA LYS A 403 9.50 22.77 -0.90
C LYS A 403 9.44 23.14 0.58
N LEU A 404 8.35 23.77 1.03
CA LEU A 404 8.12 24.21 2.42
C LEU A 404 6.69 23.86 2.85
N LYS A 405 6.46 23.58 4.14
CA LYS A 405 5.11 23.48 4.74
C LYS A 405 5.07 23.95 6.19
N ILE A 406 3.90 24.37 6.65
CA ILE A 406 3.57 24.62 8.07
C ILE A 406 2.17 24.06 8.38
N PRO A 407 1.86 23.69 9.65
CA PRO A 407 0.48 23.35 10.03
C PRO A 407 -0.44 24.57 9.90
N LEU A 408 -1.71 24.36 9.54
CA LEU A 408 -2.73 25.39 9.46
C LEU A 408 -3.25 25.79 10.85
N SER A 409 -3.54 27.09 11.01
CA SER A 409 -4.25 27.63 12.17
C SER A 409 -5.26 28.70 11.73
N GLN A 410 -6.31 28.88 12.53
CA GLN A 410 -7.48 29.68 12.19
C GLN A 410 -7.11 31.14 11.86
N GLY A 411 -7.47 31.59 10.66
CA GLY A 411 -7.13 32.92 10.17
C GLY A 411 -6.72 32.92 8.69
N LYS A 412 -5.92 33.90 8.28
CA LYS A 412 -5.47 34.05 6.89
C LYS A 412 -4.06 33.52 6.71
N MET A 413 -3.78 32.96 5.54
CA MET A 413 -2.40 32.74 5.08
C MET A 413 -1.68 34.09 4.86
N ALA A 414 -0.38 34.12 5.07
CA ALA A 414 0.51 35.16 4.57
C ALA A 414 1.92 34.59 4.31
N VAL A 415 2.57 35.10 3.27
CA VAL A 415 3.93 34.71 2.85
C VAL A 415 4.84 35.94 2.76
N GLN A 416 6.08 35.79 3.22
CA GLN A 416 7.09 36.83 3.18
C GLN A 416 8.43 36.25 2.71
N MET A 417 9.19 37.00 1.92
CA MET A 417 10.60 36.71 1.62
C MET A 417 11.46 37.90 2.04
N LYS A 418 12.63 37.61 2.61
CA LYS A 418 13.68 38.59 2.92
C LYS A 418 15.01 38.21 2.26
N ARG A 419 15.71 39.21 1.75
CA ARG A 419 17.10 39.15 1.29
C ARG A 419 17.91 40.20 2.02
N ASN A 420 19.04 39.81 2.63
CA ASN A 420 19.93 40.72 3.37
C ASN A 420 19.17 41.61 4.39
N GLY A 421 18.17 41.04 5.07
CA GLY A 421 17.28 41.73 6.02
C GLY A 421 16.14 42.54 5.40
N GLN A 422 16.21 42.90 4.11
CA GLN A 422 15.15 43.63 3.41
C GLN A 422 14.06 42.69 2.88
N THR A 423 12.80 43.08 3.04
CA THR A 423 11.64 42.32 2.56
C THR A 423 11.44 42.49 1.05
N SER A 424 11.54 41.40 0.28
CA SER A 424 11.34 41.37 -1.19
C SER A 424 9.94 40.90 -1.59
N ILE A 425 9.30 40.07 -0.77
CA ILE A 425 7.90 39.61 -0.94
C ILE A 425 7.19 39.82 0.40
N ASN A 426 5.96 40.34 0.39
CA ASN A 426 5.07 40.38 1.56
C ASN A 426 3.62 40.38 1.10
N TYR A 427 2.92 39.25 1.21
CA TYR A 427 1.59 39.06 0.64
C TYR A 427 0.68 38.23 1.55
N SER A 428 -0.60 38.61 1.62
CA SER A 428 -1.66 37.84 2.26
C SER A 428 -2.90 37.90 1.36
N PRO A 429 -3.45 36.76 0.90
CA PRO A 429 -4.63 36.77 0.04
C PRO A 429 -5.88 37.26 0.79
N SER A 430 -6.62 38.15 0.13
CA SER A 430 -7.90 38.65 0.65
C SER A 430 -8.99 37.58 0.69
N GLY A 431 -9.03 36.73 -0.35
CA GLY A 431 -10.08 35.73 -0.62
C GLY A 431 -9.89 34.35 0.00
N TYR A 432 -8.95 34.18 0.94
CA TYR A 432 -8.79 32.94 1.71
C TYR A 432 -8.89 33.21 3.22
N THR A 433 -9.48 32.26 3.96
CA THR A 433 -9.43 32.19 5.43
C THR A 433 -9.66 30.74 5.85
N TYR A 434 -8.78 30.19 6.70
CA TYR A 434 -8.94 28.89 7.33
C TYR A 434 -9.94 28.98 8.49
N THR A 435 -11.03 28.21 8.42
CA THR A 435 -12.08 28.15 9.45
C THR A 435 -12.18 26.76 10.07
N LEU A 436 -12.32 26.70 11.41
CA LEU A 436 -12.52 25.44 12.13
C LEU A 436 -13.98 24.94 12.05
N THR A 437 -14.91 25.84 11.70
CA THR A 437 -16.35 25.56 11.58
C THR A 437 -16.82 25.90 10.16
N PRO A 438 -16.66 24.99 9.18
CA PRO A 438 -17.19 25.18 7.84
C PRO A 438 -18.73 25.04 7.80
N VAL A 439 -19.37 25.68 6.83
CA VAL A 439 -20.81 25.50 6.57
C VAL A 439 -21.07 24.34 5.61
N LEU A 440 -20.25 24.23 4.57
CA LEU A 440 -20.21 23.14 3.59
C LEU A 440 -18.81 22.53 3.57
N TYR A 441 -18.71 21.25 3.18
CA TYR A 441 -17.41 20.63 2.95
C TYR A 441 -16.74 21.22 1.69
N ASN A 442 -15.42 21.42 1.77
CA ASN A 442 -14.61 21.75 0.61
C ASN A 442 -13.16 21.27 0.83
N TYR A 443 -12.76 20.24 0.09
CA TYR A 443 -11.39 19.69 0.09
C TYR A 443 -10.55 20.16 -1.11
N ASN A 444 -11.08 21.10 -1.90
CA ASN A 444 -10.32 21.80 -2.93
C ASN A 444 -9.23 22.68 -2.29
N ALA A 445 -8.16 22.95 -3.03
CA ALA A 445 -7.05 23.79 -2.58
C ALA A 445 -7.24 25.23 -3.06
N TRP A 446 -7.15 26.21 -2.16
CA TRP A 446 -6.97 27.60 -2.59
C TRP A 446 -5.50 27.79 -2.96
N VAL A 447 -5.16 28.16 -4.21
CA VAL A 447 -3.78 28.26 -4.70
C VAL A 447 -3.42 29.71 -5.07
N GLY A 448 -2.29 30.20 -4.57
CA GLY A 448 -1.79 31.54 -4.84
C GLY A 448 -0.32 31.57 -5.20
N ALA A 449 0.10 32.72 -5.72
CA ALA A 449 1.51 33.05 -5.97
C ALA A 449 1.80 34.49 -5.52
N ALA A 450 2.98 34.71 -4.97
CA ALA A 450 3.49 36.03 -4.62
C ALA A 450 4.88 36.22 -5.26
N THR A 451 5.06 37.24 -6.09
CA THR A 451 6.31 37.55 -6.80
C THR A 451 6.98 38.77 -6.19
N ALA A 452 8.31 38.83 -6.16
CA ALA A 452 9.03 39.99 -5.66
C ALA A 452 8.82 41.23 -6.54
N THR A 453 8.58 42.38 -5.91
CA THR A 453 8.51 43.67 -6.60
C THR A 453 9.91 44.22 -6.86
N GLY A 454 10.14 44.75 -8.07
CA GLY A 454 11.35 45.51 -8.38
C GLY A 454 11.46 46.74 -7.46
N GLY A 455 12.66 46.98 -6.92
CA GLY A 455 12.83 47.83 -5.73
C GLY A 455 12.77 49.35 -5.95
N ASN A 456 12.82 50.06 -4.81
CA ASN A 456 13.01 51.50 -4.62
C ASN A 456 11.89 52.47 -5.06
N THR A 457 10.90 52.69 -4.17
CA THR A 457 10.40 54.05 -3.89
C THR A 457 9.80 54.14 -2.47
N PRO A 458 9.94 55.26 -1.71
CA PRO A 458 9.36 55.39 -0.36
C PRO A 458 7.82 55.58 -0.37
N PRO A 459 7.13 55.30 0.75
CA PRO A 459 5.67 55.39 0.81
C PRO A 459 5.16 56.85 0.78
N THR A 460 4.13 57.10 -0.01
CA THR A 460 3.33 58.33 0.04
C THR A 460 1.90 57.98 0.48
N SER A 461 1.32 58.79 1.35
CA SER A 461 0.03 58.56 2.03
C SER A 461 -1.16 59.23 1.31
N SER A 462 -2.36 59.13 1.91
CA SER A 462 -3.67 59.66 1.46
C SER A 462 -4.40 58.83 0.38
N SER A 463 -5.74 58.73 0.36
CA SER A 463 -6.74 59.02 1.42
C SER A 463 -8.09 58.35 1.13
N THR A 464 -8.93 58.23 2.17
CA THR A 464 -10.27 57.64 2.18
C THR A 464 -11.30 58.37 1.29
N THR A 465 -12.22 57.63 0.66
CA THR A 465 -13.63 58.02 0.47
C THR A 465 -14.51 56.76 0.52
N SER A 466 -15.82 56.91 0.77
CA SER A 466 -16.65 55.88 1.43
C SER A 466 -17.98 55.57 0.71
N SER A 467 -18.82 54.72 1.33
CA SER A 467 -20.27 54.51 1.12
C SER A 467 -20.71 53.63 -0.06
N SER A 468 -21.81 52.85 0.00
CA SER A 468 -22.62 52.36 1.14
C SER A 468 -23.64 51.26 0.71
N SER A 469 -24.05 50.39 1.66
CA SER A 469 -25.34 49.66 1.85
C SER A 469 -26.35 49.45 0.69
N THR A 470 -27.20 48.41 0.66
CA THR A 470 -28.13 47.99 1.74
C THR A 470 -28.78 46.61 1.45
N SER A 471 -29.31 45.93 2.47
CA SER A 471 -29.93 44.59 2.41
C SER A 471 -31.48 44.58 2.46
N ALA A 472 -32.11 43.55 1.85
CA ALA A 472 -33.45 43.00 2.15
C ALA A 472 -33.63 41.68 1.35
N SER A 473 -34.11 40.52 1.86
CA SER A 473 -35.44 40.19 2.42
C SER A 473 -36.57 40.19 1.36
N SER A 474 -37.43 39.17 1.18
CA SER A 474 -37.58 37.81 1.76
C SER A 474 -38.74 37.05 1.08
N THR A 475 -39.08 35.85 1.57
CA THR A 475 -40.46 35.34 1.85
C THR A 475 -40.86 34.02 1.16
N THR A 476 -41.44 33.11 1.96
CA THR A 476 -41.98 31.78 1.63
C THR A 476 -43.47 31.77 1.29
N THR A 477 -43.99 30.74 0.60
CA THR A 477 -45.38 30.28 0.76
C THR A 477 -45.50 28.76 0.53
N SER A 478 -46.42 28.11 1.24
CA SER A 478 -46.72 26.67 1.22
C SER A 478 -48.07 26.36 0.55
N THR A 479 -48.44 25.08 0.39
CA THR A 479 -49.79 24.48 0.64
C THR A 479 -49.76 22.95 0.41
N SER A 480 -50.73 22.20 0.98
CA SER A 480 -50.81 20.73 1.04
C SER A 480 -52.20 20.19 0.59
N THR A 481 -52.33 18.88 0.30
CA THR A 481 -53.39 17.95 0.82
C THR A 481 -53.43 16.51 0.22
N THR A 482 -53.22 15.50 1.09
CA THR A 482 -53.94 14.20 1.31
C THR A 482 -54.56 13.24 0.24
N THR A 483 -54.49 11.94 0.60
CA THR A 483 -55.48 10.80 0.47
C THR A 483 -55.56 9.84 -0.73
N THR A 484 -54.74 8.77 -0.66
CA THR A 484 -55.09 7.32 -0.58
C THR A 484 -56.29 6.70 -1.35
N ALA A 485 -56.01 5.70 -2.22
CA ALA A 485 -56.88 4.54 -2.51
C ALA A 485 -56.08 3.33 -3.10
N SER A 486 -56.62 2.10 -3.00
CA SER A 486 -55.92 0.83 -3.34
C SER A 486 -55.89 0.48 -4.85
N PRO A 487 -54.99 -0.42 -5.32
CA PRO A 487 -54.69 -0.60 -6.74
C PRO A 487 -55.63 -1.58 -7.48
N THR A 488 -55.81 -1.33 -8.78
CA THR A 488 -56.46 -2.22 -9.76
C THR A 488 -55.37 -2.83 -10.66
N PRO A 489 -55.43 -4.14 -11.03
CA PRO A 489 -54.23 -4.90 -11.37
C PRO A 489 -53.57 -4.50 -12.70
N THR A 490 -52.31 -4.09 -12.63
CA THR A 490 -51.51 -3.75 -13.81
C THR A 490 -50.78 -5.00 -14.34
N ARG A 491 -51.22 -5.48 -15.50
CA ARG A 491 -50.47 -6.37 -16.42
C ARG A 491 -49.88 -7.65 -15.79
N GLY A 492 -50.76 -8.54 -15.31
CA GLY A 492 -50.40 -9.95 -15.12
C GLY A 492 -49.52 -10.29 -13.92
N PHE A 493 -49.36 -9.37 -12.96
CA PHE A 493 -48.70 -9.63 -11.68
C PHE A 493 -49.65 -9.34 -10.51
N GLN A 494 -49.56 -10.15 -9.45
CA GLN A 494 -50.30 -10.01 -8.20
C GLN A 494 -49.33 -9.68 -7.06
N TYR A 495 -49.70 -8.78 -6.15
CA TYR A 495 -48.89 -8.50 -4.94
C TYR A 495 -48.88 -9.71 -3.99
N VAL A 496 -47.71 -10.06 -3.45
CA VAL A 496 -47.51 -11.22 -2.56
C VAL A 496 -46.81 -10.89 -1.23
N GLY A 497 -46.55 -9.61 -0.93
CA GLY A 497 -46.17 -9.14 0.41
C GLY A 497 -44.83 -8.41 0.49
N CYS A 498 -44.55 -7.86 1.67
CA CYS A 498 -43.29 -7.24 2.06
C CYS A 498 -42.27 -8.30 2.53
N TYR A 499 -41.04 -8.27 2.03
CA TYR A 499 -39.98 -9.20 2.40
C TYR A 499 -38.74 -8.48 2.94
N LYS A 500 -38.02 -9.13 3.86
CA LYS A 500 -36.70 -8.69 4.35
C LYS A 500 -35.65 -8.97 3.28
N ASP A 501 -34.98 -7.94 2.80
CA ASP A 501 -33.91 -8.09 1.81
C ASP A 501 -32.52 -7.86 2.42
N ASP A 502 -31.47 -8.37 1.76
CA ASP A 502 -30.07 -8.22 2.19
C ASP A 502 -29.10 -8.29 1.02
N SER A 503 -27.79 -8.27 1.31
CA SER A 503 -26.72 -8.28 0.29
C SER A 503 -26.73 -9.48 -0.68
N SER A 504 -27.40 -10.58 -0.34
CA SER A 504 -27.57 -11.75 -1.22
C SER A 504 -28.85 -11.73 -2.08
N ARG A 505 -29.73 -10.75 -1.85
CA ARG A 505 -30.95 -10.39 -2.59
C ARG A 505 -32.04 -11.46 -2.71
N VAL A 506 -33.22 -11.15 -2.17
CA VAL A 506 -34.47 -11.92 -2.27
C VAL A 506 -34.92 -12.07 -3.73
N ILE A 507 -34.72 -11.06 -4.56
CA ILE A 507 -34.87 -11.14 -6.02
C ILE A 507 -33.52 -10.78 -6.65
N SER A 508 -32.82 -11.77 -7.19
CA SER A 508 -31.38 -11.69 -7.51
C SER A 508 -30.98 -10.89 -8.77
N ASN A 509 -31.92 -10.32 -9.50
CA ASN A 509 -31.65 -9.54 -10.73
C ASN A 509 -32.30 -8.14 -10.64
N GLY A 510 -31.50 -7.23 -10.09
CA GLY A 510 -31.76 -5.82 -9.81
C GLY A 510 -30.66 -5.29 -8.88
N PRO A 511 -30.75 -4.05 -8.37
CA PRO A 511 -31.78 -3.07 -8.68
C PRO A 511 -31.65 -2.50 -10.11
N PHE A 512 -32.79 -2.19 -10.69
CA PHE A 512 -32.94 -1.26 -11.80
C PHE A 512 -33.50 0.04 -11.23
N THR A 513 -32.70 1.10 -11.21
CA THR A 513 -33.06 2.41 -10.67
C THR A 513 -33.76 3.30 -11.70
N ASP A 514 -34.85 3.96 -11.29
CA ASP A 514 -35.55 4.98 -12.08
C ASP A 514 -35.92 6.14 -11.13
N SER A 515 -35.46 7.36 -11.42
CA SER A 515 -35.72 8.54 -10.57
C SER A 515 -37.21 8.94 -10.54
N ALA A 516 -38.03 8.35 -11.41
CA ALA A 516 -39.47 8.41 -11.40
C ALA A 516 -40.09 6.99 -11.40
N GLN A 517 -39.53 6.05 -10.63
CA GLN A 517 -40.04 4.68 -10.48
C GLN A 517 -41.49 4.66 -9.96
N THR A 518 -42.28 3.69 -10.45
CA THR A 518 -43.65 3.39 -9.97
C THR A 518 -43.84 1.87 -9.93
N VAL A 519 -44.87 1.35 -9.25
CA VAL A 519 -45.14 -0.10 -9.26
C VAL A 519 -45.44 -0.54 -10.70
N ALA A 520 -46.29 0.20 -11.41
CA ALA A 520 -46.66 -0.08 -12.81
C ALA A 520 -45.47 -0.10 -13.78
N LYS A 521 -44.45 0.77 -13.57
CA LYS A 521 -43.18 0.72 -14.31
C LYS A 521 -42.43 -0.57 -14.03
N CYS A 522 -42.30 -0.98 -12.78
CA CYS A 522 -41.57 -2.20 -12.42
C CYS A 522 -42.23 -3.45 -12.98
N LEU A 523 -43.55 -3.61 -12.80
CA LEU A 523 -44.30 -4.75 -13.34
C LEU A 523 -44.20 -4.82 -14.88
N THR A 524 -44.20 -3.66 -15.56
CA THR A 524 -43.97 -3.61 -17.01
C THR A 524 -42.54 -3.99 -17.40
N ARG A 525 -41.52 -3.58 -16.62
CA ARG A 525 -40.11 -3.94 -16.85
C ARG A 525 -39.85 -5.43 -16.61
N CYS A 526 -40.50 -6.02 -15.60
CA CYS A 526 -40.37 -7.41 -15.22
C CYS A 526 -41.31 -8.37 -15.97
N ALA A 527 -42.02 -7.92 -17.01
CA ALA A 527 -43.11 -8.68 -17.65
C ALA A 527 -42.75 -10.05 -18.28
N GLY A 528 -41.47 -10.45 -18.29
CA GLY A 528 -40.98 -11.78 -18.68
C GLY A 528 -40.38 -12.62 -17.54
N TYR A 529 -40.54 -12.20 -16.28
CA TYR A 529 -40.02 -12.87 -15.08
C TYR A 529 -41.17 -13.42 -14.23
N ALA A 530 -40.90 -14.42 -13.37
CA ALA A 530 -41.92 -15.01 -12.50
C ALA A 530 -42.24 -14.14 -11.26
N TYR A 531 -41.30 -13.28 -10.87
CA TYR A 531 -41.42 -12.35 -9.75
C TYR A 531 -40.86 -10.97 -10.13
N ALA A 532 -41.44 -9.94 -9.54
CA ALA A 532 -41.02 -8.55 -9.60
C ALA A 532 -41.01 -7.98 -8.17
N GLY A 533 -40.23 -6.95 -7.89
CA GLY A 533 -40.29 -6.27 -6.60
C GLY A 533 -39.72 -4.86 -6.65
N VAL A 534 -40.14 -4.01 -5.71
CA VAL A 534 -39.70 -2.61 -5.63
C VAL A 534 -39.16 -2.27 -4.25
N GLU A 535 -38.05 -1.53 -4.22
CA GLU A 535 -37.28 -1.15 -3.03
C GLU A 535 -36.88 0.34 -3.09
N TYR A 536 -36.56 0.92 -1.94
CA TYR A 536 -35.92 2.24 -1.78
C TYR A 536 -36.52 3.39 -2.59
N GLY A 537 -37.83 3.36 -2.89
CA GLY A 537 -38.54 4.40 -3.64
C GLY A 537 -38.24 4.46 -5.14
N VAL A 538 -37.01 4.13 -5.56
CA VAL A 538 -36.50 4.24 -6.94
C VAL A 538 -36.13 2.90 -7.59
N GLU A 539 -36.12 1.79 -6.85
CA GLU A 539 -35.54 0.53 -7.34
C GLU A 539 -36.59 -0.51 -7.75
N CYS A 540 -36.24 -1.30 -8.76
CA CYS A 540 -37.05 -2.40 -9.29
C CYS A 540 -36.17 -3.65 -9.53
N PHE A 541 -36.66 -4.83 -9.14
CA PHE A 541 -35.99 -6.13 -9.26
C PHE A 541 -36.89 -7.12 -9.99
N CYS A 542 -36.33 -8.00 -10.82
CA CYS A 542 -37.08 -9.02 -11.56
C CYS A 542 -36.40 -10.39 -11.43
N GLY A 543 -37.12 -11.47 -11.14
CA GLY A 543 -36.53 -12.80 -10.90
C GLY A 543 -37.37 -13.99 -11.33
N ALA A 544 -36.72 -15.12 -11.59
CA ALA A 544 -37.39 -16.40 -11.89
C ALA A 544 -37.89 -17.13 -10.63
N SER A 545 -37.31 -16.81 -9.48
CA SER A 545 -37.68 -17.31 -8.16
C SER A 545 -37.33 -16.26 -7.09
N LEU A 546 -37.75 -16.50 -5.85
CA LEU A 546 -37.18 -15.82 -4.69
C LEU A 546 -35.95 -16.61 -4.17
N ARG A 547 -35.12 -15.97 -3.35
CA ARG A 547 -34.06 -16.63 -2.57
C ARG A 547 -34.67 -17.69 -1.63
N SER A 548 -34.00 -18.84 -1.49
CA SER A 548 -34.33 -19.84 -0.47
C SER A 548 -34.30 -19.22 0.93
N ASN A 549 -35.34 -19.45 1.73
CA ASN A 549 -35.54 -18.85 3.07
C ASN A 549 -35.73 -17.32 3.07
N ALA A 550 -36.32 -16.74 2.02
CA ALA A 550 -36.73 -15.33 2.04
C ALA A 550 -37.83 -15.06 3.09
N GLU A 551 -37.50 -14.27 4.12
CA GLU A 551 -38.42 -13.94 5.21
C GLU A 551 -39.41 -12.83 4.85
N ILE A 552 -40.68 -13.01 5.23
CA ILE A 552 -41.72 -11.97 5.17
C ILE A 552 -41.51 -10.97 6.33
N ALA A 553 -41.72 -9.68 6.04
CA ALA A 553 -41.66 -8.58 7.00
C ALA A 553 -43.07 -8.01 7.26
N SER A 554 -43.21 -7.12 8.25
CA SER A 554 -44.46 -6.38 8.43
C SER A 554 -44.68 -5.43 7.24
N GLU A 555 -45.91 -5.33 6.71
CA GLU A 555 -46.22 -4.43 5.59
C GLU A 555 -45.87 -2.95 5.87
N GLY A 556 -45.86 -2.54 7.15
CA GLY A 556 -45.40 -1.21 7.57
C GLY A 556 -43.90 -0.96 7.34
N GLU A 557 -43.10 -2.02 7.19
CA GLU A 557 -41.67 -1.95 6.87
C GLU A 557 -41.41 -1.75 5.37
N CYS A 558 -42.41 -1.92 4.48
CA CYS A 558 -42.31 -1.57 3.05
C CYS A 558 -43.19 -0.37 2.71
N SER A 559 -42.87 0.79 3.31
CA SER A 559 -43.74 1.97 3.39
C SER A 559 -43.19 3.24 2.71
N MET A 560 -42.00 3.19 2.12
CA MET A 560 -41.45 4.28 1.30
C MET A 560 -42.35 4.55 0.08
N ALA A 561 -42.53 5.82 -0.25
CA ALA A 561 -43.29 6.24 -1.42
C ALA A 561 -42.47 6.01 -2.71
N CYS A 562 -43.12 5.58 -3.80
CA CYS A 562 -42.47 5.49 -5.10
C CYS A 562 -42.11 6.88 -5.64
N ALA A 563 -40.87 7.08 -6.10
CA ALA A 563 -40.35 8.39 -6.48
C ALA A 563 -41.12 9.05 -7.64
N GLY A 564 -41.64 8.25 -8.58
CA GLY A 564 -42.47 8.74 -9.68
C GLY A 564 -43.95 8.87 -9.35
N LYS A 565 -44.41 8.41 -8.18
CA LYS A 565 -45.83 8.42 -7.81
C LYS A 565 -46.03 8.16 -6.31
N SER A 566 -46.20 9.24 -5.53
CA SER A 566 -46.04 9.22 -4.07
C SER A 566 -47.17 8.54 -3.27
N ASP A 567 -48.26 8.12 -3.93
CA ASP A 567 -49.35 7.32 -3.34
C ASP A 567 -49.08 5.80 -3.42
N GLU A 568 -48.16 5.35 -4.28
CA GLU A 568 -47.71 3.96 -4.37
C GLU A 568 -46.54 3.66 -3.42
N LYS A 569 -46.37 2.38 -3.06
CA LYS A 569 -45.31 1.90 -2.15
C LYS A 569 -44.22 1.15 -2.89
N CYS A 570 -42.97 1.52 -2.57
CA CYS A 570 -41.75 1.01 -3.18
C CYS A 570 -40.72 0.67 -2.08
N GLY A 571 -41.10 -0.21 -1.15
CA GLY A 571 -40.22 -0.82 -0.16
C GLY A 571 -39.74 0.11 0.96
N ASN A 572 -38.54 -0.14 1.45
CA ASN A 572 -37.64 0.73 2.22
C ASN A 572 -36.22 0.17 2.02
N GLY A 573 -35.18 0.73 2.65
CA GLY A 573 -33.85 0.10 2.62
C GLY A 573 -33.89 -1.31 3.23
N HIS A 574 -33.43 -2.31 2.47
CA HIS A 574 -33.46 -3.72 2.84
C HIS A 574 -34.88 -4.29 3.08
N ARG A 575 -35.88 -3.73 2.38
CA ARG A 575 -37.30 -4.14 2.47
C ARG A 575 -38.00 -3.98 1.13
N ILE A 576 -38.39 -5.10 0.52
CA ILE A 576 -38.89 -5.15 -0.85
C ILE A 576 -40.38 -5.54 -0.91
N ASN A 577 -41.22 -4.73 -1.57
CA ASN A 577 -42.60 -5.13 -1.91
C ASN A 577 -42.53 -6.10 -3.11
N VAL A 578 -42.98 -7.35 -2.95
CA VAL A 578 -42.85 -8.40 -3.97
C VAL A 578 -44.19 -8.69 -4.66
N TYR A 579 -44.13 -8.94 -5.97
CA TYR A 579 -45.26 -9.25 -6.85
C TYR A 579 -44.92 -10.50 -7.68
N LYS A 580 -45.86 -11.43 -7.84
CA LYS A 580 -45.71 -12.67 -8.60
C LYS A 580 -46.47 -12.63 -9.92
N ALA A 581 -45.87 -13.12 -11.00
CA ALA A 581 -46.49 -13.24 -12.31
C ALA A 581 -47.59 -14.32 -12.31
N VAL A 582 -48.65 -14.08 -13.07
CA VAL A 582 -49.82 -14.95 -13.19
C VAL A 582 -49.94 -15.44 -14.64
N THR A 583 -49.07 -16.36 -15.03
CA THR A 583 -48.98 -16.92 -16.39
C THR A 583 -49.86 -18.15 -16.59
N THR A 584 -50.65 -18.17 -17.66
CA THR A 584 -51.26 -19.39 -18.20
C THR A 584 -50.21 -20.29 -18.89
N THR A 585 -50.47 -21.59 -18.93
CA THR A 585 -49.44 -22.66 -18.89
C THR A 585 -48.85 -23.13 -20.24
N SER A 586 -47.56 -23.51 -20.27
CA SER A 586 -46.99 -24.66 -21.04
C SER A 586 -45.54 -24.99 -20.57
N THR A 587 -44.93 -26.11 -21.00
CA THR A 587 -44.02 -26.91 -20.12
C THR A 587 -42.73 -27.48 -20.77
N SER A 588 -41.74 -27.87 -19.92
CA SER A 588 -40.67 -28.91 -20.08
C SER A 588 -39.33 -28.56 -20.78
N SER A 589 -38.16 -29.24 -20.57
CA SER A 589 -37.51 -29.97 -19.41
C SER A 589 -36.06 -30.48 -19.78
N THR A 590 -35.28 -31.05 -18.83
CA THR A 590 -34.08 -31.96 -19.02
C THR A 590 -32.69 -31.30 -19.35
N THR A 591 -31.45 -31.52 -18.81
CA THR A 591 -30.66 -32.43 -17.89
C THR A 591 -29.82 -33.58 -18.53
N THR A 592 -28.56 -33.98 -18.22
CA THR A 592 -27.40 -33.61 -17.29
C THR A 592 -26.10 -34.45 -17.63
N ILE A 593 -24.98 -34.36 -16.84
CA ILE A 593 -23.87 -35.36 -16.57
C ILE A 593 -22.38 -35.01 -16.96
N SER A 594 -21.38 -35.53 -16.18
CA SER A 594 -19.90 -35.30 -16.20
C SER A 594 -19.06 -36.60 -15.95
N THR A 595 -17.71 -36.64 -16.17
CA THR A 595 -16.73 -37.61 -15.54
C THR A 595 -15.22 -37.31 -15.81
N SER A 596 -14.27 -38.04 -15.17
CA SER A 596 -12.79 -37.79 -15.17
C SER A 596 -11.92 -39.08 -14.97
N THR A 597 -10.57 -39.05 -15.18
CA THR A 597 -9.55 -40.07 -14.72
C THR A 597 -8.06 -39.70 -15.00
N THR A 598 -7.09 -40.25 -14.22
CA THR A 598 -5.59 -40.16 -14.28
C THR A 598 -4.95 -41.14 -13.25
N PRO A 599 -3.61 -41.36 -13.01
CA PRO A 599 -2.33 -40.92 -13.67
C PRO A 599 -1.28 -42.08 -13.91
N SER A 600 -0.01 -41.79 -14.32
CA SER A 600 1.30 -42.36 -13.81
C SER A 600 2.55 -41.89 -14.62
N ALA A 601 3.80 -42.19 -14.19
CA ALA A 601 5.05 -41.49 -14.58
C ALA A 601 6.32 -42.36 -14.82
N SER A 602 7.43 -41.73 -15.27
CA SER A 602 8.83 -42.22 -15.24
C SER A 602 9.83 -41.05 -15.34
N ALA A 603 11.13 -41.24 -15.04
CA ALA A 603 12.10 -40.16 -14.78
C ALA A 603 13.46 -40.30 -15.50
N THR A 604 14.22 -39.21 -15.59
CA THR A 604 15.63 -39.18 -16.05
C THR A 604 16.36 -38.01 -15.39
N ALA A 605 17.69 -38.09 -15.23
CA ALA A 605 18.50 -37.16 -14.43
C ALA A 605 18.51 -35.71 -14.96
N THR A 606 18.46 -34.76 -14.03
CA THR A 606 18.24 -33.33 -14.26
C THR A 606 19.41 -32.48 -13.77
N SER A 607 19.79 -31.43 -14.53
CA SER A 607 20.92 -30.52 -14.24
C SER A 607 20.59 -29.46 -13.16
N TRP A 608 19.96 -29.88 -12.06
CA TRP A 608 19.32 -28.99 -11.09
C TRP A 608 19.78 -29.33 -9.67
N SER A 609 20.22 -28.30 -8.94
CA SER A 609 20.62 -28.35 -7.54
C SER A 609 19.44 -27.91 -6.66
N SER A 610 19.28 -28.49 -5.48
CA SER A 610 18.31 -27.96 -4.50
C SER A 610 18.73 -26.55 -4.06
N TYR A 611 17.78 -25.62 -4.00
CA TYR A 611 17.97 -24.26 -3.50
C TYR A 611 17.46 -24.14 -2.05
N GLY A 612 16.35 -24.83 -1.72
CA GLY A 612 15.80 -24.90 -0.36
C GLY A 612 14.29 -24.71 -0.32
N CYS A 613 13.73 -24.73 0.90
CA CYS A 613 12.35 -24.29 1.14
C CYS A 613 12.29 -22.76 1.13
N VAL A 614 11.35 -22.15 0.41
CA VAL A 614 11.24 -20.68 0.25
C VAL A 614 9.82 -20.22 0.55
N ALA A 615 9.67 -19.07 1.22
CA ALA A 615 8.38 -18.48 1.53
C ALA A 615 7.74 -17.73 0.33
N GLU A 616 6.42 -17.79 0.24
CA GLU A 616 5.60 -17.02 -0.70
C GLU A 616 5.24 -15.61 -0.18
N GLY A 617 4.72 -14.74 -1.06
CA GLY A 617 4.33 -13.38 -0.69
C GLY A 617 3.01 -13.32 0.09
N THR A 618 3.04 -12.76 1.30
CA THR A 618 1.99 -12.88 2.34
C THR A 618 0.72 -12.03 2.14
N SER A 619 0.51 -11.41 0.97
CA SER A 619 -0.72 -10.66 0.69
C SER A 619 -1.06 -10.55 -0.81
N GLY A 620 -2.30 -10.93 -1.17
CA GLY A 620 -2.74 -10.99 -2.58
C GLY A 620 -2.22 -12.23 -3.32
N SER A 621 -2.52 -12.34 -4.62
CA SER A 621 -2.04 -13.47 -5.45
C SER A 621 -0.58 -13.24 -5.87
N ARG A 622 0.34 -13.48 -4.94
CA ARG A 622 1.73 -12.99 -4.98
C ARG A 622 2.77 -14.11 -4.85
N ARG A 623 2.97 -14.84 -5.95
CA ARG A 623 3.95 -15.94 -6.06
C ARG A 623 5.40 -15.44 -5.98
N ALA A 624 6.29 -16.24 -5.38
CA ALA A 624 7.73 -16.02 -5.36
C ALA A 624 8.36 -16.29 -6.73
N LEU A 625 7.95 -17.38 -7.38
CA LEU A 625 8.30 -17.72 -8.76
C LEU A 625 7.20 -17.27 -9.73
N THR A 626 7.44 -16.17 -10.44
CA THR A 626 6.45 -15.47 -11.29
C THR A 626 6.60 -15.73 -12.80
N GLY A 627 7.23 -16.85 -13.18
CA GLY A 627 7.26 -17.36 -14.55
C GLY A 627 6.08 -18.28 -14.86
N ALA A 628 6.34 -19.40 -15.54
CA ALA A 628 5.31 -20.41 -15.79
C ALA A 628 4.89 -21.15 -14.51
N SER A 629 3.64 -21.62 -14.46
CA SER A 629 3.16 -22.54 -13.42
C SER A 629 2.27 -23.64 -13.97
N TYR A 630 2.22 -24.76 -13.25
CA TYR A 630 1.58 -26.01 -13.67
C TYR A 630 1.01 -26.73 -12.44
N SER A 631 -0.13 -27.39 -12.56
CA SER A 631 -0.64 -28.31 -11.53
C SER A 631 -0.94 -29.66 -12.16
N GLN A 632 -0.37 -30.75 -11.62
CA GLN A 632 -0.54 -32.10 -12.19
C GLN A 632 -0.71 -33.16 -11.08
N PRO A 633 -1.61 -34.16 -11.27
CA PRO A 633 -1.83 -35.20 -10.27
C PRO A 633 -0.62 -36.15 -10.10
N ASN A 634 0.35 -36.13 -11.02
CA ASN A 634 1.58 -36.91 -10.99
C ASN A 634 2.84 -36.06 -10.71
N MET A 635 2.70 -34.89 -10.08
CA MET A 635 3.83 -33.98 -9.84
C MET A 635 4.89 -34.58 -8.90
N THR A 636 6.16 -34.41 -9.27
CA THR A 636 7.36 -34.68 -8.45
C THR A 636 8.42 -33.60 -8.75
N PRO A 637 9.50 -33.46 -7.94
CA PRO A 637 10.61 -32.56 -8.20
C PRO A 637 11.17 -32.68 -9.62
N GLN A 638 11.34 -33.90 -10.13
CA GLN A 638 11.90 -34.17 -11.46
C GLN A 638 10.91 -33.76 -12.57
N VAL A 639 9.61 -33.98 -12.36
CA VAL A 639 8.55 -33.50 -13.28
C VAL A 639 8.56 -31.97 -13.33
N CYS A 640 8.66 -31.28 -12.19
CA CYS A 640 8.70 -29.82 -12.16
C CYS A 640 9.98 -29.25 -12.78
N GLN A 641 11.16 -29.80 -12.48
CA GLN A 641 12.44 -29.42 -13.11
C GLN A 641 12.42 -29.61 -14.64
N SER A 642 11.69 -30.62 -15.13
CA SER A 642 11.47 -30.83 -16.57
C SER A 642 10.51 -29.78 -17.17
N LEU A 643 9.39 -29.49 -16.49
CA LEU A 643 8.42 -28.46 -16.90
C LEU A 643 9.03 -27.04 -16.88
N CYS A 644 9.91 -26.77 -15.92
CA CYS A 644 10.65 -25.52 -15.78
C CYS A 644 11.99 -25.50 -16.54
N SER A 645 12.24 -26.45 -17.45
CA SER A 645 13.51 -26.56 -18.19
C SER A 645 13.93 -25.31 -18.98
N GLY A 646 13.01 -24.37 -19.25
CA GLY A 646 13.32 -23.04 -19.82
C GLY A 646 13.77 -21.94 -18.83
N TYR A 647 13.71 -22.17 -17.51
CA TYR A 647 13.91 -21.17 -16.45
C TYR A 647 15.16 -21.45 -15.61
N GLN A 648 15.61 -20.50 -14.78
CA GLN A 648 16.74 -20.71 -13.83
C GLN A 648 16.30 -21.39 -12.53
N TYR A 649 15.06 -21.15 -12.09
CA TYR A 649 14.46 -21.71 -10.89
C TYR A 649 13.19 -22.51 -11.19
N ALA A 650 12.99 -23.57 -10.42
CA ALA A 650 11.83 -24.46 -10.46
C ALA A 650 11.47 -24.81 -9.01
N GLY A 651 10.22 -24.66 -8.59
CA GLY A 651 9.81 -24.99 -7.22
C GLY A 651 8.43 -25.63 -7.16
N ILE A 652 8.18 -26.41 -6.11
CA ILE A 652 6.89 -27.07 -5.90
C ILE A 652 6.27 -26.65 -4.57
N GLU A 653 4.99 -26.28 -4.63
CA GLU A 653 4.09 -25.96 -3.52
C GLU A 653 2.96 -27.01 -3.43
N TYR A 654 2.35 -27.14 -2.25
CA TYR A 654 1.07 -27.81 -2.02
C TYR A 654 0.87 -29.18 -2.73
N SER A 655 1.88 -30.06 -2.63
CA SER A 655 1.92 -31.43 -3.19
C SER A 655 1.90 -31.58 -4.72
N ARG A 656 1.27 -30.67 -5.47
CA ARG A 656 0.97 -30.84 -6.91
C ARG A 656 1.29 -29.64 -7.81
N GLU A 657 1.69 -28.51 -7.23
CA GLU A 657 1.78 -27.24 -7.95
C GLU A 657 3.24 -26.85 -8.19
N CYS A 658 3.64 -26.80 -9.45
CA CYS A 658 4.98 -26.43 -9.90
C CYS A 658 4.99 -24.99 -10.39
N TYR A 659 6.00 -24.22 -10.00
CA TYR A 659 6.22 -22.83 -10.37
C TYR A 659 7.65 -22.65 -10.87
N CYS A 660 7.84 -21.81 -11.88
CA CYS A 660 9.13 -21.57 -12.53
C CYS A 660 9.47 -20.07 -12.49
N GLY A 661 10.76 -19.71 -12.55
CA GLY A 661 11.14 -18.30 -12.64
C GLY A 661 12.62 -18.07 -12.90
N ASN A 662 12.97 -16.80 -13.18
CA ASN A 662 14.35 -16.36 -13.38
C ASN A 662 14.84 -15.41 -12.27
N SER A 663 13.98 -15.10 -11.30
CA SER A 663 14.30 -14.49 -10.01
C SER A 663 13.42 -15.14 -8.93
N LEU A 664 13.85 -15.04 -7.68
CA LEU A 664 13.11 -15.44 -6.47
C LEU A 664 12.64 -14.24 -5.62
N THR A 665 13.04 -13.03 -5.98
CA THR A 665 12.62 -11.78 -5.33
C THR A 665 11.50 -11.12 -6.13
N ASN A 666 10.27 -11.15 -5.61
CA ASN A 666 9.13 -10.41 -6.16
C ASN A 666 7.99 -10.33 -5.14
N ASN A 667 7.12 -9.31 -5.23
CA ASN A 667 5.76 -9.34 -4.67
C ASN A 667 5.66 -9.64 -3.15
N GLY A 668 6.71 -9.37 -2.37
CA GLY A 668 6.76 -9.65 -0.93
C GLY A 668 7.48 -10.96 -0.56
N ALA A 669 7.83 -11.80 -1.54
CA ALA A 669 8.80 -12.87 -1.35
C ALA A 669 10.23 -12.33 -1.53
N THR A 670 11.11 -12.64 -0.56
CA THR A 670 12.50 -12.17 -0.50
C THR A 670 13.50 -13.12 -1.16
N GLY A 671 13.05 -14.28 -1.63
CA GLY A 671 13.92 -15.36 -2.13
C GLY A 671 14.80 -16.02 -1.07
N ALA A 672 14.59 -15.69 0.21
CA ALA A 672 15.29 -16.29 1.34
C ALA A 672 14.85 -17.76 1.55
N VAL A 673 15.80 -18.59 1.96
CA VAL A 673 15.54 -19.97 2.35
C VAL A 673 15.05 -20.01 3.80
N ILE A 674 13.92 -20.67 4.04
CA ILE A 674 13.31 -20.91 5.35
C ILE A 674 13.51 -22.37 5.77
N ALA A 675 13.23 -22.69 7.04
CA ALA A 675 13.38 -24.05 7.58
C ALA A 675 12.57 -25.08 6.77
N SER A 676 13.20 -26.20 6.42
CA SER A 676 12.63 -27.24 5.56
C SER A 676 11.42 -27.96 6.16
N SER A 677 11.18 -27.83 7.47
CA SER A 677 9.96 -28.26 8.17
C SER A 677 8.68 -27.63 7.61
N ASN A 678 8.77 -26.44 7.01
CA ASN A 678 7.62 -25.79 6.36
C ASN A 678 7.23 -26.46 5.03
N CYS A 679 8.18 -27.04 4.30
CA CYS A 679 7.96 -27.63 2.97
C CYS A 679 7.80 -29.17 3.00
N GLN A 680 6.95 -29.67 3.90
CA GLN A 680 6.85 -31.09 4.22
C GLN A 680 5.71 -31.88 3.53
N SER A 681 4.88 -31.24 2.70
CA SER A 681 3.83 -31.92 1.94
C SER A 681 4.41 -32.96 0.99
N THR A 682 3.84 -34.16 0.96
CA THR A 682 4.29 -35.25 0.08
C THR A 682 3.87 -35.00 -1.37
N CYS A 683 4.69 -35.43 -2.33
CA CYS A 683 4.42 -35.17 -3.75
C CYS A 683 3.26 -36.04 -4.28
N ALA A 684 2.37 -35.46 -5.08
CA ALA A 684 1.19 -36.15 -5.61
C ALA A 684 1.54 -37.32 -6.55
N GLY A 685 2.67 -37.23 -7.27
CA GLY A 685 3.19 -38.32 -8.11
C GLY A 685 4.11 -39.32 -7.40
N ASP A 686 4.61 -39.00 -6.20
CA ASP A 686 5.50 -39.86 -5.43
C ASP A 686 5.48 -39.46 -3.94
N ALA A 687 4.75 -40.22 -3.13
CA ALA A 687 4.58 -39.92 -1.71
C ALA A 687 5.89 -40.02 -0.87
N SER A 688 6.98 -40.57 -1.44
CA SER A 688 8.29 -40.58 -0.78
C SER A 688 9.05 -39.26 -0.87
N GLN A 689 8.62 -38.36 -1.77
CA GLN A 689 9.28 -37.07 -2.05
C GLN A 689 8.50 -35.88 -1.46
N LYS A 690 9.19 -34.74 -1.33
CA LYS A 690 8.67 -33.53 -0.67
C LYS A 690 8.44 -32.37 -1.65
N CYS A 691 7.25 -31.79 -1.60
CA CYS A 691 6.69 -30.87 -2.60
C CYS A 691 6.04 -29.65 -1.95
N GLY A 692 6.85 -28.87 -1.22
CA GLY A 692 6.42 -27.62 -0.60
C GLY A 692 5.50 -27.82 0.60
N GLY A 693 4.77 -26.76 0.94
CA GLY A 693 3.78 -26.71 2.01
C GLY A 693 2.62 -25.79 1.61
N SER A 694 1.99 -25.16 2.60
CA SER A 694 1.09 -24.02 2.37
C SER A 694 1.93 -22.74 2.31
N TRP A 695 1.79 -21.94 1.25
CA TRP A 695 2.56 -20.69 1.05
C TRP A 695 4.09 -20.85 1.12
N THR A 696 4.58 -22.05 0.82
CA THR A 696 5.99 -22.43 1.00
C THR A 696 6.40 -23.48 -0.03
N MET A 697 7.56 -23.30 -0.64
CA MET A 697 7.92 -23.95 -1.90
C MET A 697 9.31 -24.61 -1.83
N ASN A 698 9.42 -25.90 -2.19
CA ASN A 698 10.72 -26.55 -2.36
C ASN A 698 11.30 -26.14 -3.72
N VAL A 699 12.28 -25.25 -3.72
CA VAL A 699 12.91 -24.66 -4.90
C VAL A 699 14.21 -25.40 -5.26
N TYR A 700 14.45 -25.48 -6.56
CA TYR A 700 15.64 -26.00 -7.23
C TYR A 700 16.14 -24.94 -8.22
N SER A 701 17.45 -24.91 -8.46
CA SER A 701 18.12 -23.98 -9.38
C SER A 701 19.08 -24.71 -10.33
N LYS A 702 19.34 -24.14 -11.51
CA LYS A 702 20.39 -24.68 -12.40
C LYS A 702 21.77 -24.15 -12.01
N SER A 703 22.70 -25.06 -11.77
CA SER A 703 24.13 -24.70 -11.70
C SER A 703 24.65 -24.32 -13.10
N THR A 704 24.70 -23.01 -13.40
CA THR A 704 25.35 -22.48 -14.61
C THR A 704 26.45 -21.48 -14.22
N SER A 705 27.64 -21.66 -14.79
CA SER A 705 28.86 -20.97 -14.39
C SER A 705 28.93 -19.51 -14.85
N THR A 706 29.36 -18.64 -13.94
CA THR A 706 29.93 -17.30 -14.18
C THR A 706 28.98 -16.26 -14.83
N PRO A 707 28.55 -15.22 -14.09
CA PRO A 707 27.74 -14.13 -14.64
C PRO A 707 28.42 -13.40 -15.83
N PRO A 708 27.65 -12.94 -16.83
CA PRO A 708 28.17 -12.07 -17.90
C PRO A 708 28.64 -10.70 -17.38
N SER A 709 29.62 -10.11 -18.06
CA SER A 709 30.23 -8.84 -17.69
C SER A 709 29.31 -7.62 -17.84
N THR A 710 29.30 -6.75 -16.84
CA THR A 710 28.81 -5.36 -16.90
C THR A 710 29.63 -4.49 -17.88
N PRO A 711 29.12 -3.31 -18.30
CA PRO A 711 29.97 -2.30 -18.93
C PRO A 711 31.13 -1.93 -18.01
N SER A 712 32.33 -1.74 -18.56
CA SER A 712 33.59 -1.76 -17.78
C SER A 712 33.86 -0.46 -17.02
N TRP A 713 33.13 -0.26 -15.92
CA TRP A 713 33.53 0.70 -14.88
C TRP A 713 34.93 0.35 -14.38
N THR A 714 35.80 1.36 -14.25
CA THR A 714 37.19 1.19 -13.82
C THR A 714 37.48 2.17 -12.68
N SER A 715 38.15 1.70 -11.62
CA SER A 715 38.45 2.59 -10.47
C SER A 715 39.35 3.75 -10.89
N ALA A 716 38.92 4.97 -10.58
CA ALA A 716 39.68 6.18 -10.82
C ALA A 716 40.83 6.40 -9.81
N GLY A 717 40.90 5.60 -8.75
CA GLY A 717 41.77 5.80 -7.58
C GLY A 717 41.06 6.49 -6.40
N CYS A 718 41.82 6.76 -5.35
CA CYS A 718 41.34 7.49 -4.16
C CYS A 718 41.58 9.00 -4.32
N TYR A 719 40.65 9.82 -3.85
CA TYR A 719 40.69 11.27 -3.96
C TYR A 719 40.28 11.92 -2.63
N ILE A 720 40.81 13.12 -2.38
CA ILE A 720 40.29 14.01 -1.35
C ILE A 720 38.92 14.51 -1.80
N ASP A 721 37.90 14.34 -0.95
CA ASP A 721 36.76 15.26 -0.94
C ASP A 721 36.93 16.31 0.17
N ALA A 722 36.20 17.42 0.08
CA ALA A 722 36.38 18.61 0.91
C ALA A 722 35.03 19.30 1.19
N SER A 723 35.07 20.49 1.81
CA SER A 723 33.87 21.31 2.08
C SER A 723 33.08 21.76 0.82
N THR A 724 33.51 21.35 -0.38
CA THR A 724 32.80 21.53 -1.64
C THR A 724 32.90 20.25 -2.48
N LEU A 725 31.92 19.35 -2.32
CA LEU A 725 31.87 17.98 -2.87
C LEU A 725 32.52 17.79 -4.24
N MET A 726 33.28 16.70 -4.42
CA MET A 726 33.99 16.32 -5.63
C MET A 726 33.04 15.92 -6.77
N LEU A 727 31.96 15.18 -6.42
CA LEU A 727 30.89 14.78 -7.33
C LEU A 727 29.57 15.42 -6.85
N ARG A 728 28.94 16.22 -7.72
CA ARG A 728 27.79 17.10 -7.38
C ARG A 728 26.52 16.80 -8.17
N GLY A 729 26.36 15.57 -8.67
CA GLY A 729 25.23 15.17 -9.50
C GLY A 729 24.03 14.67 -8.70
N TYR A 730 24.27 13.65 -7.86
CA TYR A 730 23.32 13.09 -6.91
C TYR A 730 24.09 12.57 -5.71
N ALA A 731 23.51 12.63 -4.51
CA ALA A 731 24.09 12.09 -3.29
C ALA A 731 22.99 11.37 -2.49
N THR A 732 23.32 10.24 -1.89
CA THR A 732 22.41 9.51 -0.99
C THR A 732 23.18 8.79 0.11
N SER A 733 22.60 8.70 1.30
CA SER A 733 23.09 7.88 2.40
C SER A 733 22.18 6.66 2.54
N GLN A 734 22.72 5.47 2.33
CA GLN A 734 21.98 4.21 2.41
C GLN A 734 22.71 3.18 3.29
N ALA A 735 22.06 2.80 4.39
CA ALA A 735 22.35 1.54 5.06
C ALA A 735 22.11 0.38 4.07
N GLY A 736 23.16 -0.39 3.75
CA GLY A 736 23.16 -1.36 2.65
C GLY A 736 24.06 -1.00 1.44
N LEU A 737 24.69 0.18 1.41
CA LEU A 737 25.37 0.68 0.21
C LEU A 737 26.71 0.00 -0.10
N THR A 738 26.80 -0.83 -1.14
CA THR A 738 28.08 -1.36 -1.68
C THR A 738 28.73 -0.39 -2.67
N THR A 739 30.00 -0.59 -3.05
CA THR A 739 30.61 0.13 -4.19
C THR A 739 29.86 -0.17 -5.51
N GLU A 740 29.51 -1.43 -5.75
CA GLU A 740 28.71 -1.89 -6.88
C GLU A 740 27.27 -1.34 -6.81
N THR A 741 26.65 -1.27 -5.64
CA THR A 741 25.34 -0.64 -5.44
C THR A 741 25.41 0.86 -5.67
N CYS A 742 26.49 1.55 -5.25
CA CYS A 742 26.70 2.96 -5.59
C CYS A 742 26.89 3.15 -7.10
N ILE A 743 27.69 2.29 -7.77
CA ILE A 743 27.82 2.29 -9.24
C ILE A 743 26.47 2.02 -9.91
N ASN A 744 25.65 1.11 -9.39
CA ASN A 744 24.31 0.81 -9.91
C ASN A 744 23.33 1.99 -9.69
N ILE A 745 23.37 2.65 -8.52
CA ILE A 745 22.61 3.88 -8.23
C ILE A 745 23.02 4.98 -9.21
N CYS A 746 24.32 5.27 -9.32
CA CYS A 746 24.82 6.33 -10.21
C CYS A 746 24.54 6.04 -11.68
N SER A 747 24.75 4.81 -12.15
CA SER A 747 24.48 4.43 -13.55
C SER A 747 22.98 4.42 -13.87
N THR A 748 22.13 3.98 -12.96
CA THR A 748 20.65 4.06 -13.10
C THR A 748 20.18 5.51 -13.09
N ALA A 749 20.81 6.38 -12.30
CA ALA A 749 20.61 7.83 -12.31
C ALA A 749 21.30 8.56 -13.49
N GLY A 750 21.93 7.84 -14.43
CA GLY A 750 22.51 8.39 -15.66
C GLY A 750 23.88 9.07 -15.51
N PHE A 751 24.55 8.90 -14.37
CA PHE A 751 25.89 9.41 -14.10
C PHE A 751 26.98 8.46 -14.59
N THR A 752 28.18 9.01 -14.88
CA THR A 752 29.33 8.26 -15.43
C THR A 752 30.49 8.11 -14.45
N MET A 753 30.36 8.63 -13.24
CA MET A 753 31.28 8.50 -12.11
C MET A 753 30.50 8.26 -10.82
N ALA A 754 31.05 7.40 -9.97
CA ALA A 754 30.54 7.07 -8.64
C ALA A 754 31.70 7.13 -7.65
N ALA A 755 31.44 7.60 -6.43
CA ALA A 755 32.35 7.59 -5.30
C ALA A 755 31.59 7.22 -4.02
N THR A 756 32.25 6.52 -3.12
CA THR A 756 31.69 6.09 -1.82
C THR A 756 32.45 6.74 -0.67
N GLU A 757 31.74 7.32 0.28
CA GLU A 757 32.30 7.92 1.50
C GLU A 757 31.62 7.35 2.76
N TYR A 758 32.30 7.45 3.90
CA TYR A 758 31.82 7.12 5.25
C TYR A 758 31.07 5.78 5.47
N GLY A 759 31.16 4.83 4.54
CA GLY A 759 30.56 3.50 4.61
C GLY A 759 29.06 3.41 4.23
N ARG A 760 28.41 4.52 3.93
CA ARG A 760 27.00 4.53 3.50
C ARG A 760 26.66 5.62 2.50
N GLU A 761 27.58 6.51 2.18
CA GLU A 761 27.32 7.71 1.40
C GLU A 761 27.79 7.50 -0.04
N CYS A 762 26.86 7.58 -1.00
CA CYS A 762 27.11 7.43 -2.43
C CYS A 762 27.01 8.77 -3.13
N TYR A 763 28.07 9.17 -3.81
CA TYR A 763 28.16 10.41 -4.57
C TYR A 763 28.31 10.10 -6.06
N CYS A 764 27.40 10.65 -6.85
CA CYS A 764 27.32 10.45 -8.29
C CYS A 764 27.64 11.74 -9.05
N GLY A 765 28.31 11.62 -10.19
CA GLY A 765 28.58 12.73 -11.08
C GLY A 765 29.04 12.26 -12.46
N SER A 766 29.32 13.20 -13.36
CA SER A 766 29.89 12.89 -14.69
C SER A 766 31.18 13.65 -14.98
N GLN A 767 31.81 14.20 -13.94
CA GLN A 767 33.09 14.91 -13.97
C GLN A 767 33.65 15.02 -12.54
N LEU A 768 34.98 14.89 -12.40
CA LEU A 768 35.68 15.22 -11.15
C LEU A 768 35.87 16.74 -11.04
N LEU A 769 35.23 17.38 -10.07
CA LEU A 769 35.41 18.80 -9.80
C LEU A 769 36.60 19.02 -8.86
N LYS A 770 37.41 20.06 -9.15
CA LYS A 770 38.63 20.39 -8.40
C LYS A 770 38.55 21.80 -7.84
N GLU A 771 37.91 21.92 -6.69
CA GLU A 771 37.60 23.17 -5.99
C GLU A 771 37.70 22.93 -4.48
N GLY A 772 38.10 23.93 -3.70
CA GLY A 772 38.22 23.83 -2.24
C GLY A 772 39.29 22.85 -1.70
N GLY A 773 39.95 22.08 -2.58
CA GLY A 773 40.85 20.97 -2.23
C GLY A 773 40.33 19.60 -2.66
N ALA A 774 39.06 19.50 -3.06
CA ALA A 774 38.46 18.28 -3.57
C ALA A 774 39.04 17.85 -4.93
N GLY A 775 38.89 16.57 -5.30
CA GLY A 775 39.33 16.03 -6.59
C GLY A 775 40.85 15.93 -6.77
N VAL A 776 41.61 16.01 -5.67
CA VAL A 776 43.06 15.77 -5.63
C VAL A 776 43.31 14.28 -5.36
N PRO A 777 44.03 13.55 -6.24
CA PRO A 777 44.29 12.13 -6.04
C PRO A 777 45.28 11.89 -4.89
N VAL A 778 45.05 10.84 -4.12
CA VAL A 778 45.87 10.42 -2.97
C VAL A 778 46.15 8.91 -3.00
N ALA A 779 47.00 8.45 -2.07
CA ALA A 779 47.30 7.03 -1.94
C ALA A 779 46.02 6.23 -1.60
N ALA A 780 45.83 5.09 -2.26
CA ALA A 780 44.62 4.25 -2.10
C ALA A 780 44.34 3.86 -0.64
N SER A 781 45.37 3.78 0.21
CA SER A 781 45.27 3.51 1.64
C SER A 781 44.54 4.59 2.46
N GLN A 782 44.17 5.74 1.86
CA GLN A 782 43.33 6.76 2.51
C GLN A 782 41.82 6.55 2.28
N CYS A 783 41.43 5.75 1.29
CA CYS A 783 40.03 5.34 1.07
C CYS A 783 39.81 3.98 1.75
N ASN A 784 39.82 3.97 3.08
CA ASN A 784 39.86 2.77 3.91
C ASN A 784 38.59 2.56 4.76
N MET A 785 37.46 3.14 4.34
CA MET A 785 36.15 2.99 4.97
C MET A 785 35.23 2.04 4.14
N PRO A 786 35.08 0.77 4.55
CA PRO A 786 34.06 -0.12 4.03
C PRO A 786 32.63 0.27 4.43
N CYS A 787 31.70 -0.47 3.85
CA CYS A 787 30.30 -0.14 3.77
C CYS A 787 29.43 -0.67 4.94
N GLU A 788 28.10 -0.82 4.74
CA GLU A 788 27.11 -1.36 5.71
C GLU A 788 26.16 -2.39 5.03
N VAL A 789 25.88 -3.59 5.60
CA VAL A 789 24.79 -4.54 5.22
C VAL A 789 23.92 -4.82 6.43
N ASN A 790 22.60 -4.70 6.25
CA ASN A 790 21.63 -4.88 7.33
C ASN A 790 20.65 -6.04 7.05
N TYR A 791 20.05 -6.55 8.12
CA TYR A 791 19.09 -7.66 8.12
C TYR A 791 18.02 -7.45 9.21
N ASN A 792 16.78 -7.83 8.95
CA ASN A 792 15.68 -7.71 9.91
C ASN A 792 15.52 -9.02 10.68
N VAL A 793 15.86 -9.00 11.97
CA VAL A 793 15.62 -10.11 12.89
C VAL A 793 14.18 -10.00 13.40
N THR A 794 13.38 -11.04 13.15
CA THR A 794 12.08 -11.17 13.81
C THR A 794 12.27 -11.67 15.23
N ILE A 795 11.63 -11.01 16.18
CA ILE A 795 11.61 -11.36 17.61
C ILE A 795 10.17 -11.70 17.98
N ASP A 796 9.96 -12.99 18.28
CA ASP A 796 8.69 -13.65 18.60
C ASP A 796 8.25 -13.29 20.03
N ASP A 797 6.95 -13.29 20.35
CA ASP A 797 6.49 -13.11 21.74
C ASP A 797 7.01 -14.23 22.69
N PHE A 798 7.31 -15.41 22.14
CA PHE A 798 7.97 -16.52 22.83
C PHE A 798 9.50 -16.48 22.79
N ASP A 799 10.15 -15.41 22.35
CA ASP A 799 11.60 -15.26 22.51
C ASP A 799 11.95 -14.86 23.96
N SER A 800 13.14 -15.26 24.42
CA SER A 800 13.63 -14.96 25.77
C SER A 800 14.41 -13.65 25.86
N VAL A 801 14.71 -13.01 24.72
CA VAL A 801 15.26 -11.64 24.68
C VAL A 801 14.22 -10.57 25.04
N LEU A 802 12.92 -10.93 25.07
CA LEU A 802 11.85 -10.11 25.63
C LEU A 802 11.74 -10.29 27.14
N THR A 803 11.85 -9.18 27.88
CA THR A 803 11.72 -9.14 29.34
C THR A 803 10.37 -8.52 29.72
N TYR A 804 9.42 -9.37 30.11
CA TYR A 804 8.15 -8.98 30.73
C TYR A 804 8.38 -8.67 32.22
N ALA A 805 8.06 -7.45 32.67
CA ALA A 805 8.43 -6.97 34.01
C ALA A 805 7.71 -7.74 35.14
N ASP A 806 6.45 -8.10 34.91
CA ASP A 806 5.72 -9.12 35.66
C ASP A 806 5.03 -10.03 34.65
N GLN A 807 5.55 -11.25 34.46
CA GLN A 807 4.99 -12.23 33.54
C GLN A 807 3.56 -12.67 33.93
N SER A 808 3.18 -12.57 35.22
CA SER A 808 1.92 -13.12 35.74
C SER A 808 0.67 -12.33 35.37
N VAL A 809 0.84 -11.08 34.91
CA VAL A 809 -0.25 -10.24 34.38
C VAL A 809 -0.45 -10.37 32.86
N TRP A 810 0.32 -11.23 32.19
CA TRP A 810 0.16 -11.53 30.77
C TRP A 810 -0.51 -12.89 30.57
N THR A 811 -1.37 -12.96 29.56
CA THR A 811 -2.03 -14.16 29.07
C THR A 811 -1.49 -14.47 27.68
N THR A 812 -1.11 -15.72 27.45
CA THR A 812 -0.78 -16.24 26.12
C THR A 812 -1.50 -17.58 25.86
N PRO A 813 -1.87 -17.90 24.61
CA PRO A 813 -2.22 -19.26 24.21
C PRO A 813 -1.15 -20.29 24.61
N ASP A 814 -1.56 -21.54 24.85
CA ASP A 814 -0.66 -22.67 25.15
C ASP A 814 -0.34 -23.46 23.87
N PRO A 815 0.88 -23.29 23.28
CA PRO A 815 1.29 -24.02 22.07
C PRO A 815 1.49 -25.53 22.26
N SER A 816 1.55 -26.03 23.51
CA SER A 816 1.64 -27.46 23.83
C SER A 816 0.28 -28.14 24.02
N SER A 817 -0.82 -27.37 24.06
CA SER A 817 -2.16 -27.90 24.25
C SER A 817 -2.57 -28.84 23.09
N PRO A 818 -3.16 -30.03 23.35
CA PRO A 818 -3.61 -30.95 22.31
C PRO A 818 -4.70 -30.41 21.35
N GLY A 819 -5.29 -29.26 21.67
CA GLY A 819 -6.23 -28.53 20.80
C GLY A 819 -5.63 -27.30 20.10
N PHE A 820 -4.35 -26.98 20.32
CA PHE A 820 -3.69 -25.84 19.68
C PHE A 820 -3.45 -26.11 18.20
N ASN A 821 -3.66 -25.07 17.38
CA ASN A 821 -3.34 -25.09 15.96
C ASN A 821 -2.85 -23.70 15.57
N SER A 822 -1.55 -23.56 15.36
CA SER A 822 -0.92 -22.30 14.97
C SER A 822 -1.51 -21.70 13.69
N ASN A 823 -2.03 -22.52 12.77
CA ASN A 823 -2.66 -22.08 11.51
C ASN A 823 -4.12 -21.62 11.68
N ALA A 824 -4.73 -21.83 12.86
CA ALA A 824 -6.07 -21.33 13.19
C ALA A 824 -6.02 -19.97 13.90
N SER A 825 -4.86 -19.59 14.43
CA SER A 825 -4.57 -18.24 14.92
C SER A 825 -3.95 -17.41 13.79
N PRO A 826 -4.26 -16.12 13.67
CA PRO A 826 -3.69 -15.25 12.63
C PRO A 826 -2.34 -14.63 13.04
N TYR A 827 -1.93 -14.83 14.28
CA TYR A 827 -0.75 -14.24 14.93
C TYR A 827 0.51 -15.08 14.70
N MET A 828 1.69 -14.52 14.94
CA MET A 828 2.96 -15.18 14.63
C MET A 828 3.13 -16.44 15.47
N ARG A 829 3.52 -17.55 14.81
CA ARG A 829 3.50 -18.93 15.34
C ARG A 829 2.16 -19.36 15.98
N GLY A 830 1.11 -18.56 15.83
CA GLY A 830 -0.19 -18.68 16.47
C GLY A 830 -0.26 -18.24 17.93
N THR A 831 0.84 -17.76 18.51
CA THR A 831 0.95 -17.24 19.89
C THR A 831 0.69 -15.72 19.95
N TYR A 832 0.63 -15.17 21.16
CA TYR A 832 0.67 -13.73 21.44
C TYR A 832 0.69 -13.50 22.96
N HIS A 833 1.31 -12.41 23.42
CA HIS A 833 1.26 -11.99 24.82
C HIS A 833 0.30 -10.79 24.98
N GLU A 834 -0.81 -10.99 25.70
CA GLU A 834 -1.87 -10.01 25.92
C GLU A 834 -2.07 -9.72 27.42
N THR A 835 -2.34 -8.46 27.78
CA THR A 835 -2.61 -8.05 29.17
C THR A 835 -3.74 -7.01 29.23
N GLU A 836 -4.57 -7.07 30.26
CA GLU A 836 -5.53 -5.99 30.61
C GLU A 836 -4.98 -5.05 31.69
N THR A 837 -3.82 -5.36 32.26
CA THR A 837 -3.28 -4.64 33.42
C THR A 837 -2.60 -3.34 32.99
N GLU A 838 -3.17 -2.22 33.45
CA GLU A 838 -2.56 -0.89 33.30
C GLU A 838 -1.20 -0.83 34.02
N GLY A 839 -0.19 -0.29 33.35
CA GLY A 839 1.19 -0.28 33.84
C GLY A 839 1.97 -1.58 33.64
N ALA A 840 1.40 -2.63 33.03
CA ALA A 840 2.16 -3.82 32.63
C ALA A 840 3.17 -3.50 31.52
N GLU A 841 4.39 -4.04 31.64
CA GLU A 841 5.53 -3.72 30.77
C GLU A 841 6.19 -4.96 30.14
N VAL A 842 6.65 -4.78 28.91
CA VAL A 842 7.59 -5.68 28.21
C VAL A 842 8.69 -4.84 27.58
N SER A 843 9.93 -5.32 27.62
CA SER A 843 11.11 -4.59 27.18
C SER A 843 12.10 -5.45 26.39
N LEU A 844 12.94 -4.80 25.58
CA LEU A 844 13.96 -5.41 24.73
C LEU A 844 15.22 -4.53 24.71
N ASN A 845 16.39 -5.17 24.71
CA ASN A 845 17.64 -4.55 24.28
C ASN A 845 17.99 -5.06 22.87
N PHE A 846 18.32 -4.15 21.95
CA PHE A 846 18.76 -4.51 20.59
C PHE A 846 19.85 -3.55 20.10
N THR A 847 20.64 -3.95 19.11
CA THR A 847 21.69 -3.10 18.52
C THR A 847 21.45 -2.95 17.03
N GLY A 848 21.15 -1.72 16.58
CA GLY A 848 20.94 -1.41 15.16
C GLY A 848 19.88 -0.31 14.91
N PRO A 849 19.71 0.09 13.64
CA PRO A 849 19.19 1.42 13.30
C PRO A 849 17.66 1.51 13.19
N ALA A 850 16.94 0.39 13.27
CA ALA A 850 15.48 0.39 13.08
C ALA A 850 14.78 -0.70 13.89
N ILE A 851 13.58 -0.40 14.36
CA ILE A 851 12.69 -1.36 15.03
C ILE A 851 11.23 -1.11 14.66
N TYR A 852 10.48 -2.20 14.44
CA TYR A 852 9.04 -2.20 14.14
C TYR A 852 8.31 -3.19 15.06
N ILE A 853 7.08 -2.87 15.47
CA ILE A 853 6.36 -3.57 16.55
C ILE A 853 4.95 -3.93 16.07
N TYR A 854 4.58 -5.20 16.20
CA TYR A 854 3.31 -5.74 15.73
C TYR A 854 2.49 -6.34 16.89
N GLY A 855 1.17 -6.16 16.83
CA GLY A 855 0.27 -6.61 17.88
C GLY A 855 -1.21 -6.49 17.52
N GLY A 856 -2.07 -6.66 18.52
CA GLY A 856 -3.53 -6.63 18.37
C GLY A 856 -4.10 -5.21 18.27
N ILE A 857 -5.13 -5.03 17.43
CA ILE A 857 -5.97 -3.81 17.37
C ILE A 857 -7.44 -4.19 17.28
N GLY A 858 -8.34 -3.36 17.81
CA GLY A 858 -9.78 -3.68 17.87
C GLY A 858 -10.50 -3.08 19.09
N PRO A 859 -11.76 -3.44 19.34
CA PRO A 859 -12.60 -2.77 20.34
C PRO A 859 -12.26 -3.14 21.79
N SER A 860 -11.54 -4.25 21.99
CA SER A 860 -11.04 -4.70 23.30
C SER A 860 -9.72 -4.03 23.73
N TYR A 861 -9.01 -3.39 22.80
CA TYR A 861 -7.68 -2.83 23.05
C TYR A 861 -7.73 -1.35 23.43
N GLY A 862 -6.74 -0.91 24.20
CA GLY A 862 -6.65 0.42 24.80
C GLY A 862 -5.59 1.32 24.15
N ALA A 863 -4.91 2.10 25.00
CA ALA A 863 -3.72 2.89 24.65
C ALA A 863 -2.44 2.23 25.18
N TYR A 864 -1.30 2.60 24.61
CA TYR A 864 0.01 2.10 25.03
C TYR A 864 1.08 3.18 24.88
N GLU A 865 2.20 3.00 25.58
CA GLU A 865 3.37 3.87 25.55
C GLU A 865 4.58 3.09 25.03
N VAL A 866 5.36 3.71 24.15
CA VAL A 866 6.65 3.22 23.66
C VAL A 866 7.72 4.20 24.13
N GLU A 867 8.72 3.70 24.85
CA GLU A 867 9.86 4.49 25.34
C GLU A 867 11.16 3.93 24.77
N ILE A 868 12.02 4.79 24.22
CA ILE A 868 13.33 4.40 23.68
C ILE A 868 14.45 5.15 24.42
N ASP A 869 15.49 4.42 24.83
CA ASP A 869 16.70 4.90 25.55
C ASP A 869 16.43 5.75 26.81
N SER A 870 15.29 5.56 27.47
CA SER A 870 14.81 6.42 28.56
C SER A 870 14.68 7.91 28.20
N LYS A 871 14.35 8.21 26.94
CA LYS A 871 14.16 9.57 26.40
C LYS A 871 12.67 9.87 26.18
N ASP A 872 12.20 9.63 24.97
CA ASP A 872 10.89 10.07 24.49
C ASP A 872 9.83 8.98 24.68
N LYS A 873 8.69 9.38 25.24
CA LYS A 873 7.52 8.53 25.48
C LYS A 873 6.47 8.77 24.40
N LEU A 874 6.37 7.84 23.46
CA LEU A 874 5.50 7.91 22.30
C LEU A 874 4.22 7.12 22.57
N ARG A 875 3.10 7.83 22.75
CA ARG A 875 1.80 7.24 23.07
C ARG A 875 1.04 6.82 21.81
N GLY A 876 0.76 5.53 21.68
CA GLY A 876 -0.09 4.94 20.64
C GLY A 876 -1.49 4.55 21.13
N ILE A 877 -2.36 4.15 20.20
CA ILE A 877 -3.71 3.66 20.46
C ILE A 877 -3.94 2.39 19.63
N ALA A 878 -4.30 1.30 20.29
CA ALA A 878 -4.70 0.04 19.67
C ALA A 878 -6.24 -0.10 19.56
N TYR A 879 -6.98 0.72 20.31
CA TYR A 879 -8.45 0.78 20.24
C TYR A 879 -8.96 1.08 18.82
N ARG A 880 -9.88 0.24 18.33
CA ARG A 880 -10.59 0.48 17.07
C ARG A 880 -11.99 -0.13 17.06
N GLN A 881 -13.01 0.64 16.72
CA GLN A 881 -14.42 0.20 16.57
C GLN A 881 -14.66 -0.84 15.46
N GLY A 882 -13.62 -1.27 14.74
CA GLY A 882 -13.69 -2.36 13.76
C GLY A 882 -12.29 -2.83 13.36
N GLY A 883 -12.05 -4.15 13.48
CA GLY A 883 -10.73 -4.77 13.38
C GLY A 883 -10.49 -5.73 14.56
N GLY A 884 -9.56 -6.67 14.40
CA GLY A 884 -9.23 -7.69 15.40
C GLY A 884 -9.28 -9.11 14.84
N ASP A 885 -8.40 -9.42 13.89
CA ASP A 885 -8.25 -10.75 13.29
C ASP A 885 -6.85 -10.96 12.65
N ARG A 886 -5.91 -10.02 12.84
CA ARG A 886 -4.54 -10.05 12.26
C ARG A 886 -3.55 -9.16 13.04
N PRO A 887 -2.25 -9.50 13.01
CA PRO A 887 -1.17 -8.61 13.44
C PRO A 887 -1.24 -7.26 12.73
N SER A 888 -1.06 -6.17 13.47
CA SER A 888 -1.03 -4.81 12.93
C SER A 888 0.19 -4.06 13.46
N LEU A 889 0.82 -3.24 12.61
CA LEU A 889 1.92 -2.37 13.01
C LEU A 889 1.42 -1.36 14.04
N LEU A 890 1.95 -1.44 15.26
CA LEU A 890 1.68 -0.52 16.35
C LEU A 890 2.65 0.67 16.30
N PHE A 891 3.95 0.39 16.16
CA PHE A 891 5.02 1.38 16.16
C PHE A 891 6.14 0.99 15.19
N GLY A 892 6.87 1.98 14.67
CA GLY A 892 8.08 1.75 13.89
C GLY A 892 8.93 3.00 13.71
N THR A 893 10.25 2.85 13.71
CA THR A 893 11.23 3.92 13.46
C THR A 893 12.49 3.33 12.82
N ASP A 894 13.18 4.09 11.95
CA ASP A 894 14.33 3.62 11.16
C ASP A 894 15.51 4.62 11.05
N ASP A 895 15.54 5.54 12.00
CA ASP A 895 16.49 6.65 12.14
C ASP A 895 17.43 6.52 13.36
N LEU A 896 17.51 5.34 13.97
CA LEU A 896 18.35 5.07 15.15
C LEU A 896 19.83 4.85 14.78
N THR A 897 20.70 4.98 15.79
CA THR A 897 22.12 4.68 15.67
C THR A 897 22.41 3.18 15.71
N TYR A 898 23.58 2.76 15.20
CA TYR A 898 24.09 1.39 15.32
C TYR A 898 24.60 1.03 16.73
N THR A 899 24.08 1.70 17.76
CA THR A 899 24.35 1.49 19.18
C THR A 899 23.38 0.48 19.79
N ASN A 900 23.64 0.05 21.03
CA ASN A 900 22.61 -0.66 21.79
C ASN A 900 21.52 0.32 22.24
N HIS A 901 20.28 -0.01 21.91
CA HIS A 901 19.07 0.69 22.28
C HIS A 901 18.25 -0.16 23.26
N ASN A 902 17.60 0.51 24.22
CA ASN A 902 16.61 -0.10 25.10
C ASN A 902 15.23 0.40 24.70
N ILE A 903 14.26 -0.51 24.54
CA ILE A 903 12.87 -0.18 24.28
C ILE A 903 11.96 -0.79 25.35
N ILE A 904 11.00 0.00 25.83
CA ILE A 904 9.98 -0.41 26.80
C ILE A 904 8.60 -0.14 26.19
N LEU A 905 7.72 -1.14 26.27
CA LEU A 905 6.33 -1.07 25.86
C LEU A 905 5.45 -1.23 27.10
N ARG A 906 4.57 -0.26 27.34
CA ARG A 906 3.72 -0.20 28.54
C ARG A 906 2.24 -0.10 28.16
N ASN A 907 1.40 -0.93 28.78
CA ASN A 907 -0.06 -0.80 28.67
C ASN A 907 -0.55 0.44 29.44
N LEU A 908 -1.29 1.34 28.79
CA LEU A 908 -1.95 2.49 29.44
C LEU A 908 -3.43 2.24 29.75
N GLY A 909 -3.93 1.03 29.48
CA GLY A 909 -5.32 0.67 29.72
C GLY A 909 -6.28 1.41 28.78
N ALA A 910 -7.54 1.56 29.20
CA ALA A 910 -8.61 2.04 28.32
C ALA A 910 -8.64 3.56 28.12
N GLU A 911 -8.02 4.36 29.00
CA GLU A 911 -7.97 5.84 29.00
C GLU A 911 -9.28 6.57 28.62
N GLY A 912 -10.45 5.98 28.92
CA GLY A 912 -11.76 6.55 28.57
C GLY A 912 -12.16 6.46 27.09
N LEU A 913 -11.42 5.71 26.26
CA LEU A 913 -11.65 5.57 24.81
C LEU A 913 -12.95 4.85 24.42
N GLY A 914 -13.67 4.25 25.37
CA GLY A 914 -14.90 3.48 25.11
C GLY A 914 -14.64 2.06 24.59
N GLY A 915 -13.43 1.54 24.82
CA GLY A 915 -13.04 0.16 24.56
C GLY A 915 -12.63 -0.59 25.82
N GLY A 916 -12.12 -1.81 25.63
CA GLY A 916 -11.39 -2.54 26.68
C GLY A 916 -10.01 -1.95 26.95
N GLY A 917 -9.36 -2.42 28.03
CA GLY A 917 -8.06 -1.94 28.49
C GLY A 917 -6.87 -2.77 27.99
N LYS A 918 -7.03 -3.56 26.92
CA LYS A 918 -6.01 -4.52 26.51
C LYS A 918 -4.82 -3.89 25.77
N PHE A 919 -3.64 -4.41 26.04
CA PHE A 919 -2.47 -4.32 25.16
C PHE A 919 -2.03 -5.74 24.77
N MET A 920 -1.55 -5.92 23.54
CA MET A 920 -1.11 -7.21 23.03
C MET A 920 0.08 -7.04 22.10
N LEU A 921 1.14 -7.80 22.38
CA LEU A 921 2.33 -7.96 21.55
C LEU A 921 2.26 -9.31 20.80
N ASP A 922 2.71 -9.31 19.55
CA ASP A 922 2.79 -10.49 18.68
C ASP A 922 4.23 -10.74 18.23
N PHE A 923 4.87 -9.77 17.56
CA PHE A 923 6.30 -9.83 17.25
C PHE A 923 6.91 -8.45 17.03
N LEU A 924 8.23 -8.37 17.00
CA LEU A 924 9.00 -7.20 16.60
C LEU A 924 9.90 -7.54 15.41
N LEU A 925 10.28 -6.55 14.62
CA LEU A 925 11.36 -6.63 13.63
C LEU A 925 12.47 -5.67 14.03
N ALA A 926 13.57 -6.19 14.58
CA ALA A 926 14.76 -5.41 14.92
C ALA A 926 15.78 -5.51 13.76
N THR A 927 16.19 -4.37 13.22
CA THR A 927 17.18 -4.33 12.12
C THR A 927 18.59 -4.31 12.69
N VAL A 928 19.43 -5.23 12.27
CA VAL A 928 20.82 -5.39 12.74
C VAL A 928 21.82 -5.26 11.59
N GLN A 929 23.05 -4.86 11.90
CA GLN A 929 24.16 -4.85 10.93
C GLN A 929 24.90 -6.19 10.94
N LEU A 930 25.05 -6.81 9.77
CA LEU A 930 25.72 -8.12 9.60
C LEU A 930 27.02 -8.07 8.80
N ALA A 931 27.29 -7.03 8.01
CA ALA A 931 28.54 -6.90 7.25
C ALA A 931 28.81 -5.43 6.87
N PRO A 932 29.94 -5.12 6.24
CA PRO A 932 30.04 -4.01 5.31
C PRO A 932 29.57 -4.42 3.91
N ALA A 933 28.83 -3.56 3.22
CA ALA A 933 28.28 -3.90 1.91
C ALA A 933 29.35 -4.14 0.81
N GLY A 934 29.04 -5.09 -0.07
CA GLY A 934 30.00 -5.71 -0.99
C GLY A 934 30.58 -7.00 -0.40
N ALA A 935 30.64 -7.12 0.93
CA ALA A 935 30.88 -8.40 1.59
C ALA A 935 29.58 -9.21 1.66
N THR A 936 29.68 -10.49 1.30
CA THR A 936 28.64 -11.49 1.56
C THR A 936 28.66 -11.92 3.03
N VAL A 937 27.48 -12.21 3.59
CA VAL A 937 27.31 -12.91 4.88
C VAL A 937 27.12 -14.41 4.61
N THR A 938 27.70 -15.26 5.43
CA THR A 938 27.45 -16.71 5.48
C THR A 938 27.13 -17.09 6.92
N ASN A 939 25.99 -17.75 7.14
CA ASN A 939 25.66 -18.27 8.46
C ASN A 939 26.38 -19.61 8.67
N LYS A 940 27.13 -19.74 9.77
CA LYS A 940 27.53 -21.04 10.32
C LYS A 940 26.58 -21.40 11.46
N THR A 941 25.79 -22.46 11.28
CA THR A 941 25.16 -23.15 12.40
C THR A 941 26.20 -24.02 13.10
N TYR A 942 26.26 -23.91 14.42
CA TYR A 942 26.83 -24.90 15.34
C TYR A 942 25.62 -25.62 15.93
N GLU A 943 25.42 -26.89 15.58
CA GLU A 943 24.42 -27.72 16.25
C GLU A 943 24.87 -27.97 17.70
N GLU A 944 23.94 -28.35 18.58
CA GLU A 944 24.18 -28.74 19.97
C GLU A 944 25.30 -29.80 20.17
N THR A 945 25.62 -30.54 19.12
CA THR A 945 26.62 -31.61 19.01
C THR A 945 27.94 -31.19 18.34
N ASP A 946 28.10 -29.92 17.91
CA ASP A 946 29.38 -29.42 17.34
C ASP A 946 30.47 -29.39 18.44
N PRO A 947 31.64 -30.04 18.23
CA PRO A 947 32.71 -30.12 19.24
C PRO A 947 33.40 -28.80 19.58
N ALA A 948 33.03 -27.69 18.94
CA ALA A 948 33.42 -26.34 19.37
C ALA A 948 32.59 -25.81 20.56
N ILE A 949 31.43 -26.41 20.86
CA ILE A 949 30.64 -26.08 22.06
C ILE A 949 31.19 -26.88 23.25
N THR A 950 31.69 -26.18 24.27
CA THR A 950 32.23 -26.80 25.49
C THR A 950 31.22 -26.72 26.62
N PHE A 951 30.57 -27.85 26.91
CA PHE A 951 29.64 -28.00 28.04
C PHE A 951 30.38 -28.23 29.38
N LYS A 952 29.75 -27.79 30.48
CA LYS A 952 30.18 -27.95 31.87
C LYS A 952 28.94 -28.27 32.72
N GLY A 953 29.10 -29.16 33.70
CA GLY A 953 27.98 -29.78 34.41
C GLY A 953 27.41 -30.98 33.65
N GLU A 954 26.34 -31.56 34.18
CA GLU A 954 25.61 -32.67 33.58
C GLU A 954 24.60 -32.15 32.54
N TRP A 955 24.62 -32.75 31.34
CA TRP A 955 23.71 -32.41 30.23
C TRP A 955 23.10 -33.68 29.64
N GLY A 956 21.78 -33.67 29.47
CA GLY A 956 21.03 -34.68 28.73
C GLY A 956 20.83 -34.28 27.27
N HIS A 957 20.29 -35.21 26.47
CA HIS A 957 20.04 -35.00 25.06
C HIS A 957 18.69 -35.62 24.65
N ASN A 958 17.88 -34.85 23.92
CA ASN A 958 16.60 -35.27 23.34
C ASN A 958 16.67 -35.22 21.81
N THR A 959 15.82 -35.99 21.14
CA THR A 959 15.72 -36.01 19.67
C THR A 959 14.30 -35.68 19.23
N GLY A 960 14.16 -34.90 18.16
CA GLY A 960 12.86 -34.40 17.71
C GLY A 960 12.92 -33.76 16.32
N PRO A 961 11.88 -33.93 15.47
CA PRO A 961 11.86 -33.38 14.12
C PRO A 961 11.69 -31.85 14.05
N GLN A 962 11.45 -31.19 15.18
CA GLN A 962 11.38 -29.73 15.31
C GLN A 962 12.75 -29.06 15.46
N PHE A 963 13.77 -29.81 15.89
CA PHE A 963 15.09 -29.28 16.22
C PHE A 963 16.03 -29.19 15.01
N SER A 964 16.97 -28.25 15.05
CA SER A 964 18.17 -28.24 14.21
C SER A 964 19.00 -29.50 14.49
N GLY A 965 19.71 -30.03 13.48
CA GLY A 965 20.33 -31.36 13.53
C GLY A 965 19.38 -32.57 13.71
N GLY A 966 18.16 -32.37 14.22
CA GLY A 966 17.25 -33.39 14.74
C GLY A 966 17.37 -33.65 16.25
N GLY A 967 18.13 -32.82 17.00
CA GLY A 967 18.42 -33.01 18.42
C GLY A 967 18.54 -31.71 19.22
N THR A 968 18.45 -31.83 20.55
CA THR A 968 18.61 -30.72 21.50
C THR A 968 19.31 -31.22 22.75
N THR A 969 20.13 -30.38 23.36
CA THR A 969 20.94 -30.71 24.54
C THR A 969 20.51 -29.85 25.72
N TYR A 970 20.08 -30.48 26.81
CA TYR A 970 19.39 -29.85 27.93
C TYR A 970 20.11 -30.05 29.26
N THR A 971 19.92 -29.14 30.21
CA THR A 971 20.36 -29.33 31.60
C THR A 971 19.33 -28.80 32.60
N ASN A 972 19.31 -29.41 33.78
CA ASN A 972 18.63 -28.89 34.97
C ASN A 972 19.54 -28.88 36.22
N GLU A 973 20.86 -28.98 36.03
CA GLU A 973 21.84 -28.72 37.09
C GLU A 973 22.06 -27.21 37.23
N ASP A 974 22.23 -26.75 38.48
CA ASP A 974 22.53 -25.34 38.78
C ASP A 974 24.00 -25.03 38.48
N GLN A 975 24.27 -23.90 37.81
CA GLN A 975 25.57 -23.51 37.26
C GLN A 975 26.10 -24.37 36.09
N ALA A 976 25.32 -25.34 35.61
CA ALA A 976 25.61 -25.99 34.33
C ALA A 976 25.61 -24.95 33.20
N SER A 977 26.60 -25.04 32.31
CA SER A 977 26.91 -23.98 31.35
C SER A 977 27.50 -24.53 30.06
N PHE A 978 27.31 -23.79 28.97
CA PHE A 978 28.04 -24.01 27.71
C PHE A 978 28.90 -22.79 27.36
N GLU A 979 29.98 -23.04 26.63
CA GLU A 979 30.94 -22.04 26.18
C GLU A 979 31.22 -22.22 24.69
N LEU A 980 31.11 -21.14 23.92
CA LEU A 980 31.47 -21.09 22.50
C LEU A 980 32.39 -19.90 22.25
N SER A 981 33.53 -20.13 21.60
CA SER A 981 34.38 -19.08 21.03
C SER A 981 34.21 -19.06 19.52
N PHE A 982 33.99 -17.88 18.93
CA PHE A 982 33.67 -17.74 17.50
C PHE A 982 34.21 -16.43 16.91
N ARG A 983 34.16 -16.33 15.58
CA ARG A 983 34.37 -15.09 14.82
C ARG A 983 33.15 -14.88 13.94
N GLY A 984 32.50 -13.72 14.08
CA GLY A 984 31.24 -13.42 13.39
C GLY A 984 30.69 -12.06 13.79
N SER A 985 29.91 -11.43 12.92
CA SER A 985 29.31 -10.10 13.11
C SER A 985 28.00 -10.14 13.91
N ALA A 986 27.39 -11.31 14.03
CA ALA A 986 26.26 -11.57 14.92
C ALA A 986 26.24 -13.03 15.39
N VAL A 987 25.59 -13.28 16.52
CA VAL A 987 25.30 -14.62 17.05
C VAL A 987 23.86 -14.69 17.56
N TYR A 988 23.20 -15.81 17.25
CA TYR A 988 21.86 -16.17 17.66
C TYR A 988 21.93 -17.50 18.41
N VAL A 989 21.46 -17.56 19.65
CA VAL A 989 21.30 -18.82 20.41
C VAL A 989 19.84 -19.22 20.35
N LEU A 990 19.57 -20.47 19.97
CA LEU A 990 18.23 -21.03 19.78
C LEU A 990 17.96 -22.19 20.74
N GLY A 991 16.72 -22.29 21.23
CA GLY A 991 16.26 -23.37 22.12
C GLY A 991 14.83 -23.15 22.62
N ASP A 992 14.29 -24.07 23.41
CA ASP A 992 12.86 -24.09 23.74
C ASP A 992 12.51 -23.14 24.91
N LYS A 993 11.33 -22.50 24.86
CA LYS A 993 10.79 -21.66 25.97
C LYS A 993 9.57 -22.38 26.54
N LYS A 994 9.57 -22.63 27.85
CA LYS A 994 8.66 -23.58 28.52
C LYS A 994 8.44 -23.23 30.00
N ASN A 995 7.35 -23.67 30.62
CA ASN A 995 7.00 -23.21 31.98
C ASN A 995 7.82 -23.90 33.12
N ASP A 996 8.70 -24.84 32.77
CA ASP A 996 9.69 -25.49 33.66
C ASP A 996 11.10 -24.85 33.58
N HIS A 997 11.35 -24.01 32.57
CA HIS A 997 12.55 -23.21 32.43
C HIS A 997 12.49 -21.95 33.32
N ARG A 998 13.65 -21.40 33.71
CA ARG A 998 13.75 -20.16 34.51
C ARG A 998 14.90 -19.27 34.03
N ILE A 999 15.58 -18.62 34.97
CA ILE A 999 16.62 -17.64 34.71
C ILE A 999 17.89 -18.35 34.28
N TYR A 1000 18.47 -17.90 33.17
CA TYR A 1000 19.85 -18.17 32.80
C TYR A 1000 20.59 -16.85 32.62
N SER A 1001 21.91 -16.88 32.74
CA SER A 1001 22.75 -15.72 32.44
C SER A 1001 23.57 -15.93 31.18
N VAL A 1002 23.87 -14.84 30.49
CA VAL A 1002 24.81 -14.79 29.38
C VAL A 1002 25.96 -13.86 29.75
N VAL A 1003 27.18 -14.36 29.60
CA VAL A 1003 28.41 -13.58 29.64
C VAL A 1003 28.97 -13.54 28.22
N PHE A 1004 29.05 -12.34 27.67
CA PHE A 1004 29.56 -12.11 26.32
C PHE A 1004 30.84 -11.26 26.39
N ASP A 1005 31.94 -11.75 25.82
CA ASP A 1005 33.28 -11.13 25.85
C ASP A 1005 33.79 -10.74 27.25
N GLY A 1006 33.32 -11.42 28.30
CA GLY A 1006 33.67 -11.10 29.69
C GLY A 1006 33.02 -9.82 30.24
N LYS A 1007 32.01 -9.27 29.55
CA LYS A 1007 31.11 -8.24 30.10
C LYS A 1007 30.37 -8.75 31.34
N PRO A 1008 29.76 -7.86 32.17
CA PRO A 1008 28.84 -8.28 33.24
C PRO A 1008 27.75 -9.22 32.72
N ALA A 1009 27.32 -10.17 33.56
CA ALA A 1009 26.32 -11.15 33.18
C ALA A 1009 24.95 -10.49 32.95
N GLU A 1010 24.40 -10.68 31.75
CA GLU A 1010 23.03 -10.31 31.40
C GLU A 1010 22.12 -11.50 31.76
N PHE A 1011 20.93 -11.25 32.31
CA PHE A 1011 20.01 -12.29 32.78
C PHE A 1011 18.72 -12.31 31.96
N TYR A 1012 18.33 -13.50 31.50
CA TYR A 1012 17.17 -13.72 30.64
C TYR A 1012 16.24 -14.78 31.24
N ASN A 1013 14.97 -14.78 30.82
CA ASN A 1013 13.97 -15.71 31.33
C ASN A 1013 13.55 -16.76 30.29
N GLY A 1014 13.77 -18.03 30.62
CA GLY A 1014 13.29 -19.18 29.85
C GLY A 1014 11.83 -19.57 30.14
N THR A 1015 11.20 -19.06 31.21
CA THR A 1015 9.78 -19.34 31.49
C THR A 1015 8.88 -18.77 30.39
N SER A 1016 8.00 -19.58 29.82
CA SER A 1016 7.11 -19.20 28.70
C SER A 1016 5.84 -18.43 29.10
N GLY A 1017 5.41 -18.50 30.37
CA GLY A 1017 4.42 -17.59 30.93
C GLY A 1017 2.96 -18.05 30.91
N CYS A 1018 2.58 -19.10 30.17
CA CYS A 1018 1.26 -19.74 30.30
C CYS A 1018 1.29 -21.07 31.06
N GLY A 1019 0.10 -21.57 31.43
CA GLY A 1019 -0.08 -22.84 32.13
C GLY A 1019 -0.15 -22.74 33.67
N GLY A 1020 0.27 -21.63 34.27
CA GLY A 1020 0.20 -21.42 35.72
C GLY A 1020 1.39 -22.02 36.47
N ALA A 1021 1.14 -22.88 37.46
CA ALA A 1021 2.18 -23.42 38.32
C ALA A 1021 3.24 -24.22 37.56
N PHE A 1022 4.48 -24.21 38.08
CA PHE A 1022 5.68 -24.82 37.50
C PHE A 1022 5.43 -26.27 37.03
N GLY A 1023 5.55 -26.52 35.72
CA GLY A 1023 5.18 -27.79 35.10
C GLY A 1023 5.46 -27.81 33.60
N LEU A 1024 5.38 -29.01 33.01
CA LEU A 1024 5.85 -29.32 31.65
C LEU A 1024 4.90 -28.85 30.51
N THR A 1025 4.15 -27.76 30.70
CA THR A 1025 3.20 -27.20 29.73
C THR A 1025 3.69 -25.84 29.19
N CYS A 1026 2.95 -25.25 28.25
CA CYS A 1026 3.32 -24.01 27.57
C CYS A 1026 4.68 -24.10 26.83
N GLU A 1027 4.93 -25.20 26.13
CA GLU A 1027 6.14 -25.43 25.31
C GLU A 1027 5.93 -24.95 23.86
N GLN A 1028 6.71 -23.95 23.42
CA GLN A 1028 6.70 -23.50 22.01
C GLN A 1028 7.44 -24.51 21.14
N GLN A 1029 6.74 -25.14 20.18
CA GLN A 1029 7.25 -26.27 19.38
C GLN A 1029 8.24 -25.87 18.26
N TYR A 1030 8.79 -24.66 18.32
CA TYR A 1030 9.79 -24.13 17.39
C TYR A 1030 10.85 -23.37 18.19
N PRO A 1031 12.15 -23.54 17.90
CA PRO A 1031 13.21 -22.89 18.65
C PRO A 1031 13.03 -21.37 18.76
N THR A 1032 13.24 -20.83 19.96
CA THR A 1032 13.09 -19.40 20.28
C THR A 1032 14.45 -18.78 20.59
N ILE A 1033 14.58 -17.47 20.34
CA ILE A 1033 15.83 -16.73 20.53
C ILE A 1033 16.13 -16.60 22.02
N LYS A 1034 17.17 -17.29 22.48
CA LYS A 1034 17.72 -17.21 23.85
C LYS A 1034 18.67 -16.04 24.03
N TYR A 1035 19.45 -15.74 23.00
CA TYR A 1035 20.37 -14.62 23.01
C TYR A 1035 20.60 -14.11 21.59
N LEU A 1036 20.76 -12.80 21.48
CA LEU A 1036 21.10 -12.10 20.25
C LEU A 1036 22.19 -11.07 20.55
N ALA A 1037 23.32 -11.19 19.87
CA ALA A 1037 24.29 -10.10 19.74
C ALA A 1037 24.58 -9.85 18.26
N SER A 1038 24.78 -8.59 17.89
CA SER A 1038 25.05 -8.15 16.51
C SER A 1038 25.90 -6.89 16.51
N ASN A 1039 26.33 -6.41 15.33
CA ASN A 1039 27.37 -5.39 15.20
C ASN A 1039 28.64 -5.79 15.99
N LEU A 1040 29.08 -7.04 15.83
CA LEU A 1040 30.32 -7.61 16.34
C LEU A 1040 31.49 -7.37 15.36
N ASP A 1041 32.74 -7.62 15.75
CA ASP A 1041 33.94 -7.36 14.91
C ASP A 1041 34.74 -8.65 14.61
N ASP A 1042 35.91 -8.51 13.96
CA ASP A 1042 36.82 -9.63 13.67
C ASP A 1042 37.79 -9.91 14.84
N SER A 1043 37.37 -9.63 16.08
CA SER A 1043 37.96 -10.25 17.26
C SER A 1043 37.40 -11.66 17.45
N GLU A 1044 38.03 -12.43 18.32
CA GLU A 1044 37.49 -13.72 18.75
C GLU A 1044 36.52 -13.47 19.90
N HIS A 1045 35.23 -13.57 19.59
CA HIS A 1045 34.14 -13.36 20.53
C HIS A 1045 33.92 -14.61 21.37
N LYS A 1046 33.64 -14.41 22.67
CA LYS A 1046 33.39 -15.51 23.61
C LYS A 1046 32.01 -15.38 24.24
N LEU A 1047 31.17 -16.35 23.92
CA LEU A 1047 29.86 -16.57 24.52
C LEU A 1047 29.98 -17.61 25.64
N THR A 1048 29.36 -17.36 26.79
CA THR A 1048 29.14 -18.35 27.84
C THR A 1048 27.74 -18.16 28.40
N LEU A 1049 26.96 -19.23 28.47
CA LEU A 1049 25.59 -19.23 28.99
C LEU A 1049 25.49 -20.22 30.16
N THR A 1050 24.88 -19.79 31.27
CA THR A 1050 24.80 -20.55 32.52
C THR A 1050 23.36 -20.66 33.03
N ASN A 1051 22.91 -21.88 33.31
CA ASN A 1051 21.60 -22.15 33.91
C ASN A 1051 21.61 -21.88 35.44
N PHE A 1052 20.55 -21.27 35.97
CA PHE A 1052 20.32 -21.11 37.41
C PHE A 1052 19.10 -21.95 37.82
N ALA A 1053 19.25 -23.27 37.74
CA ALA A 1053 18.22 -24.25 38.00
C ALA A 1053 17.49 -24.06 39.35
N GLY A 1054 18.21 -23.61 40.38
CA GLY A 1054 17.69 -23.28 41.70
C GLY A 1054 17.04 -24.45 42.43
N VAL A 1055 16.22 -24.15 43.46
CA VAL A 1055 15.58 -25.14 44.34
C VAL A 1055 14.48 -25.99 43.65
N ASN A 1056 14.24 -25.78 42.35
CA ASN A 1056 13.15 -26.38 41.59
C ASN A 1056 13.63 -27.23 40.38
N ASN A 1057 14.94 -27.46 40.22
CA ASN A 1057 15.53 -28.15 39.06
C ASN A 1057 15.01 -27.61 37.72
N SER A 1058 15.06 -26.29 37.53
CA SER A 1058 14.59 -25.68 36.28
C SER A 1058 15.56 -25.89 35.11
N PHE A 1059 14.96 -26.00 33.93
CA PHE A 1059 15.65 -26.45 32.73
C PHE A 1059 16.21 -25.30 31.89
N PHE A 1060 17.22 -25.62 31.09
CA PHE A 1060 17.66 -24.85 29.94
C PHE A 1060 18.02 -25.79 28.79
N ASP A 1061 17.37 -25.59 27.64
CA ASP A 1061 17.51 -26.42 26.44
C ASP A 1061 18.24 -25.64 25.32
N LEU A 1062 19.25 -26.26 24.70
CA LEU A 1062 20.02 -25.73 23.56
C LEU A 1062 19.76 -26.55 22.30
N ASP A 1063 19.15 -25.91 21.30
CA ASP A 1063 18.94 -26.47 19.95
C ASP A 1063 20.16 -26.21 19.06
N SER A 1064 20.52 -24.93 18.87
CA SER A 1064 21.62 -24.55 17.97
C SER A 1064 22.12 -23.13 18.22
N ILE A 1065 23.32 -22.83 17.71
CA ILE A 1065 23.92 -21.50 17.73
C ILE A 1065 24.28 -21.08 16.30
N VAL A 1066 23.62 -20.05 15.78
CA VAL A 1066 23.89 -19.52 14.43
C VAL A 1066 24.82 -18.32 14.56
N VAL A 1067 25.97 -18.36 13.90
CA VAL A 1067 26.93 -17.26 13.80
C VAL A 1067 26.89 -16.70 12.38
N ALA A 1068 26.64 -15.39 12.25
CA ALA A 1068 26.76 -14.69 10.97
C ALA A 1068 28.23 -14.34 10.72
N ILE A 1069 28.83 -14.90 9.68
CA ILE A 1069 30.23 -14.69 9.31
C ILE A 1069 30.28 -13.87 8.01
N PRO A 1070 30.70 -12.59 8.05
CA PRO A 1070 30.83 -11.78 6.86
C PRO A 1070 32.22 -11.96 6.22
N SER A 1071 32.31 -11.78 4.90
CA SER A 1071 33.58 -11.88 4.15
C SER A 1071 34.52 -10.68 4.34
N GLN A 1072 34.05 -9.62 5.00
CA GLN A 1072 34.80 -8.50 5.56
C GLN A 1072 34.04 -8.01 6.80
N TYR A 1073 34.67 -7.29 7.73
CA TYR A 1073 33.98 -6.71 8.89
C TYR A 1073 33.91 -5.19 8.76
N ALA A 1074 32.85 -4.59 9.31
CA ALA A 1074 32.70 -3.13 9.31
C ALA A 1074 33.76 -2.48 10.21
N PRO A 1075 34.39 -1.37 9.82
CA PRO A 1075 35.38 -0.69 10.66
C PRO A 1075 34.66 -0.04 11.84
N ARG A 1076 35.29 -0.05 13.03
CA ARG A 1076 34.76 0.70 14.17
C ARG A 1076 35.77 1.67 14.77
N GLN A 1077 35.43 2.95 14.69
CA GLN A 1077 35.80 3.93 15.71
C GLN A 1077 34.76 3.84 16.83
N LEU A 1078 35.00 2.98 17.82
CA LEU A 1078 34.24 3.02 19.08
C LEU A 1078 34.72 4.24 19.88
N SER A 1079 33.93 5.31 19.89
CA SER A 1079 34.09 6.37 20.89
C SER A 1079 33.76 5.78 22.26
N THR A 1080 34.77 5.65 23.13
CA THR A 1080 34.65 4.98 24.45
C THR A 1080 33.96 5.87 25.49
N SER A 1081 32.82 6.44 25.12
CA SER A 1081 31.99 7.33 25.93
C SER A 1081 30.58 7.40 25.34
N ASP A 1082 29.75 6.40 25.68
CA ASP A 1082 28.38 6.61 26.17
C ASP A 1082 27.78 5.24 26.54
N SER A 1083 27.66 5.00 27.85
CA SER A 1083 27.12 3.76 28.42
C SER A 1083 25.83 4.08 29.16
N PRO A 1084 24.64 3.79 28.58
CA PRO A 1084 23.36 4.00 29.24
C PRO A 1084 23.07 2.90 30.27
N PHE A 1085 23.96 2.76 31.26
CA PHE A 1085 23.73 1.96 32.47
C PHE A 1085 23.71 2.88 33.69
N VAL A 1086 22.58 3.57 33.86
CA VAL A 1086 22.22 4.18 35.15
C VAL A 1086 21.32 3.19 35.90
N THR A 1087 21.94 2.26 36.61
CA THR A 1087 21.23 1.49 37.64
C THR A 1087 20.68 2.43 38.70
N PRO A 1088 19.39 2.34 39.11
CA PRO A 1088 18.90 3.05 40.28
C PRO A 1088 19.76 2.71 41.51
N SER A 1089 20.41 3.72 42.08
CA SER A 1089 21.40 3.51 43.15
C SER A 1089 20.73 3.37 44.52
N ASP A 1090 20.27 2.17 44.85
CA ASP A 1090 20.04 1.78 46.24
C ASP A 1090 21.29 1.02 46.74
N THR A 1091 22.17 1.71 47.50
CA THR A 1091 23.56 1.28 47.70
C THR A 1091 23.72 0.21 48.79
N GLY A 1092 23.20 -0.99 48.53
CA GLY A 1092 23.44 -2.19 49.33
C GLY A 1092 24.77 -2.90 48.98
N ASN A 1093 25.90 -2.35 49.42
CA ASN A 1093 27.22 -2.91 49.10
C ASN A 1093 27.51 -4.25 49.82
N VAL A 1094 27.61 -5.35 49.07
CA VAL A 1094 28.30 -6.58 49.48
C VAL A 1094 29.19 -7.08 48.36
N ASN A 1095 30.48 -6.74 48.41
CA ASN A 1095 31.50 -7.36 47.58
C ASN A 1095 31.87 -8.75 48.16
N GLY A 1096 31.82 -9.81 47.35
CA GLY A 1096 31.83 -11.20 47.83
C GLY A 1096 32.52 -12.20 46.90
N THR A 1097 33.84 -12.08 46.74
CA THR A 1097 34.65 -13.02 45.95
C THR A 1097 34.64 -14.43 46.58
N ILE A 1098 34.43 -15.47 45.76
CA ILE A 1098 34.57 -16.86 46.20
C ILE A 1098 36.06 -17.20 46.36
N THR A 1099 36.52 -17.33 47.60
CA THR A 1099 37.76 -18.06 47.95
C THR A 1099 37.55 -18.89 49.21
N THR A 1100 37.81 -20.19 49.12
CA THR A 1100 37.62 -21.17 50.19
C THR A 1100 38.86 -21.31 51.08
N SER A 1101 38.87 -20.68 52.28
CA SER A 1101 39.68 -21.17 53.42
C SER A 1101 39.35 -20.52 54.77
N ASN A 1102 38.87 -21.35 55.71
CA ASN A 1102 39.10 -21.37 57.17
C ASN A 1102 39.38 -20.09 58.02
N THR A 1103 38.72 -20.13 59.20
CA THR A 1103 39.17 -19.67 60.55
C THR A 1103 39.13 -18.18 60.99
N ALA A 1104 38.22 -17.94 61.95
CA ALA A 1104 38.47 -17.35 63.30
C ALA A 1104 38.28 -15.83 63.59
N THR A 1105 37.26 -15.57 64.44
CA THR A 1105 37.22 -14.62 65.59
C THR A 1105 37.43 -13.10 65.41
N GLY A 1106 36.44 -12.28 65.85
CA GLY A 1106 36.73 -10.88 66.28
C GLY A 1106 35.57 -9.87 66.37
N THR A 1107 35.14 -9.56 67.60
CA THR A 1107 34.55 -8.31 68.18
C THR A 1107 34.88 -6.95 67.48
N SER A 1108 34.13 -5.82 67.62
CA SER A 1108 32.85 -5.48 68.33
C SER A 1108 32.45 -3.98 68.20
N ALA A 1109 31.15 -3.65 68.40
CA ALA A 1109 30.57 -2.34 68.82
C ALA A 1109 30.62 -1.10 67.87
N GLY A 1110 29.70 -0.12 67.92
CA GLY A 1110 28.39 -0.06 68.62
C GLY A 1110 27.76 1.36 68.82
N GLY A 1111 26.41 1.46 68.86
CA GLY A 1111 25.60 2.63 69.28
C GLY A 1111 25.30 3.71 68.21
N SER A 1112 24.26 4.57 68.30
CA SER A 1112 23.08 4.66 69.19
C SER A 1112 22.00 5.61 68.58
N ALA A 1113 20.72 5.50 68.99
CA ALA A 1113 19.58 6.37 68.58
C ALA A 1113 19.42 7.63 69.51
N PRO A 1114 18.36 8.51 69.52
CA PRO A 1114 16.91 8.18 69.54
C PRO A 1114 15.83 9.23 69.03
N THR A 1115 14.54 8.80 68.91
CA THR A 1115 13.21 9.48 69.23
C THR A 1115 12.88 10.96 68.86
N SER A 1116 11.64 11.49 68.73
CA SER A 1116 10.18 11.10 68.87
C SER A 1116 9.31 12.27 68.31
N ALA A 1117 8.21 12.16 67.53
CA ALA A 1117 6.85 11.57 67.69
C ALA A 1117 5.74 12.50 68.31
N ALA A 1118 4.55 12.63 67.66
CA ALA A 1118 3.16 12.52 68.24
C ALA A 1118 1.98 13.30 67.56
N GLY A 1119 0.91 12.59 67.13
CA GLY A 1119 -0.54 12.96 67.21
C GLY A 1119 -1.24 13.80 66.11
N TYR A 1120 -2.58 13.81 65.95
CA TYR A 1120 -3.67 12.88 66.39
C TYR A 1120 -5.07 13.21 65.76
N GLY A 1121 -5.92 12.20 65.46
CA GLY A 1121 -7.38 12.32 65.11
C GLY A 1121 -7.79 11.52 63.84
N ALA A 1122 -8.81 10.62 63.75
CA ALA A 1122 -10.26 10.62 64.12
C ALA A 1122 -11.18 11.02 62.92
N THR A 1123 -12.32 10.38 62.57
CA THR A 1123 -13.12 9.24 63.12
C THR A 1123 -14.03 8.57 62.01
N PRO A 1124 -14.70 7.41 62.22
CA PRO A 1124 -15.24 6.52 61.14
C PRO A 1124 -16.79 6.47 61.01
N PRO A 1125 -17.38 5.53 60.20
CA PRO A 1125 -17.84 4.24 60.81
C PRO A 1125 -17.85 2.95 59.95
N SER A 1126 -17.65 1.80 60.63
CA SER A 1126 -18.19 0.42 60.36
C SER A 1126 -17.80 -0.41 59.11
N LYS A 1127 -17.60 -1.75 59.17
CA LYS A 1127 -17.47 -2.75 60.28
C LYS A 1127 -16.95 -4.15 59.78
N TRP A 1128 -15.95 -4.73 60.47
CA TRP A 1128 -15.71 -6.20 60.72
C TRP A 1128 -15.38 -7.12 59.50
N ALA A 1129 -14.75 -8.33 59.59
CA ALA A 1129 -13.82 -9.03 60.53
C ALA A 1129 -13.50 -10.45 59.94
N SER A 1130 -12.45 -11.24 60.25
CA SER A 1130 -11.09 -11.05 60.84
C SER A 1130 -10.26 -12.37 60.80
N MET A 1131 -8.92 -12.26 60.77
CA MET A 1131 -7.87 -13.22 61.28
C MET A 1131 -7.53 -14.60 60.64
N ILE A 1132 -6.27 -14.71 60.18
CA ILE A 1132 -5.19 -15.70 60.58
C ILE A 1132 -5.16 -17.18 60.06
N ALA A 1133 -4.00 -17.53 59.46
CA ALA A 1133 -3.22 -18.80 59.43
C ALA A 1133 -3.55 -20.04 58.53
N VAL A 1134 -2.53 -20.39 57.70
CA VAL A 1134 -1.80 -21.70 57.59
C VAL A 1134 -2.60 -23.02 57.50
N MET A 1135 -2.47 -23.79 56.40
CA MET A 1135 -1.54 -24.94 56.23
C MET A 1135 -1.60 -25.57 54.80
N ILE A 1136 -0.93 -26.71 54.55
CA ILE A 1136 -0.69 -27.39 53.25
C ILE A 1136 -1.11 -28.88 53.31
N ASP A 1137 -1.50 -29.47 52.16
CA ASP A 1137 -1.74 -30.91 51.84
C ASP A 1137 -2.89 -31.64 52.57
N MET A 1138 -3.68 -32.54 51.95
CA MET A 1138 -3.29 -33.76 51.22
C MET A 1138 -4.35 -34.34 50.25
N CYS A 1139 -3.86 -34.94 49.16
CA CYS A 1139 -4.25 -36.21 48.49
C CYS A 1139 -5.71 -36.73 48.39
N LEU A 1140 -6.07 -37.14 47.14
CA LEU A 1140 -6.79 -38.38 46.75
C LEU A 1140 -8.28 -38.56 47.23
N SER A 1141 -9.23 -39.10 46.45
CA SER A 1141 -9.19 -39.79 45.14
C SER A 1141 -10.63 -40.04 44.62
N GLY A 1142 -10.77 -40.35 43.32
CA GLY A 1142 -11.88 -41.16 42.79
C GLY A 1142 -13.16 -40.42 42.41
N GLY A 1143 -13.71 -40.74 41.23
CA GLY A 1143 -15.07 -40.39 40.83
C GLY A 1143 -15.71 -41.55 40.08
N PHE A 1144 -17.04 -41.53 39.87
CA PHE A 1144 -17.72 -42.25 38.79
C PHE A 1144 -19.18 -41.75 38.59
N LEU A 1145 -19.70 -41.93 37.38
CA LEU A 1145 -21.10 -41.78 36.92
C LEU A 1145 -22.00 -42.95 37.45
N PRO A 1146 -23.37 -42.96 37.39
CA PRO A 1146 -24.17 -42.72 36.15
C PRO A 1146 -25.69 -42.33 36.23
N ALA A 1147 -26.32 -42.17 35.04
CA ALA A 1147 -27.67 -42.63 34.58
C ALA A 1147 -29.00 -42.36 35.38
N GLU A 1148 -30.22 -42.36 34.79
CA GLU A 1148 -30.77 -42.04 33.43
C GLU A 1148 -32.34 -42.11 33.49
N ASN A 1149 -33.07 -41.43 32.59
CA ASN A 1149 -34.53 -41.56 32.24
C ASN A 1149 -35.63 -41.16 33.28
N GLY A 1150 -36.83 -40.70 32.88
CA GLY A 1150 -37.30 -40.25 31.55
C GLY A 1150 -38.85 -40.12 31.38
N LEU A 1151 -39.29 -39.36 30.36
CA LEU A 1151 -40.66 -39.28 29.74
C LEU A 1151 -41.81 -38.74 30.64
N VAL A 1152 -42.97 -38.23 30.16
CA VAL A 1152 -43.85 -38.39 28.96
C VAL A 1152 -44.60 -37.04 28.72
N ALA A 1153 -45.22 -36.62 27.60
CA ALA A 1153 -45.10 -36.69 26.11
C ALA A 1153 -46.31 -35.88 25.51
N LEU A 1154 -46.54 -35.86 24.17
CA LEU A 1154 -47.85 -35.85 23.42
C LEU A 1154 -47.78 -35.17 22.01
N PHE A 1155 -48.20 -35.92 20.96
CA PHE A 1155 -48.66 -35.64 19.57
C PHE A 1155 -48.36 -34.31 18.81
N GLY A 1156 -48.23 -34.27 17.47
CA GLY A 1156 -48.34 -35.34 16.44
C GLY A 1156 -48.23 -34.83 14.97
N ASN A 1157 -48.35 -35.75 14.01
CA ASN A 1157 -48.21 -35.64 12.53
C ASN A 1157 -49.14 -34.58 11.83
N ASP A 1158 -49.05 -34.23 10.54
CA ASP A 1158 -48.77 -35.06 9.33
C ASP A 1158 -48.25 -34.27 8.07
N ALA A 1159 -48.21 -34.93 6.90
CA ALA A 1159 -47.34 -34.60 5.76
C ALA A 1159 -47.93 -33.89 4.50
N ALA A 1160 -47.00 -33.45 3.63
CA ALA A 1160 -47.06 -33.28 2.16
C ALA A 1160 -47.70 -32.02 1.51
N GLU A 1161 -47.22 -31.72 0.29
CA GLU A 1161 -47.62 -30.69 -0.71
C GLU A 1161 -47.59 -29.22 -0.22
N GLN A 1162 -46.85 -28.27 -0.84
CA GLN A 1162 -46.36 -28.13 -2.23
C GLN A 1162 -44.93 -27.58 -2.33
#